data_AF-A0A1M7Q5R3-F1
#
_entry.id   AF-A0A1M7Q5R3-F1
#
_cell.length_a   1.000
_cell.length_b   1.000
_cell.length_c   1.000
_cell.angle_alpha   90.00
_cell.angle_beta   90.00
_cell.angle_gamma   90.00
#
_symmetry.space_group_name_H-M   'P 1'
#
loop_
_entity.id
_entity.type
_entity.pdbx_description
1 polymer ?
#
loop_
_entity_poly.entity_id
_entity_poly.type
_entity_poly.pdbx_seq_one_letter_code
_entity_poly.pdbx_strand_id
1 'polypeptide(L)'
;MPQFTRQCLLALIALSFALTGCGGGGGRYADDTNLPDAPELPQGSQVCATLQASNSLVKNSDGSLPGSADPTPATLGGASTALNNPDQARIQAALDACGVAVDAQVGTVIAIADKLAASLQTAANQPLVNIAGASGEALSALKPKRFAVRLVKNGSGAGNAFLSGPLVLPSGVTLWVDDGVTLFASRDVVLYDKSAQDRPNPITCGAAINNPAGLPAPAGTVNAGDATLAGVSGMQNCYAFIRGSYTVNAAIVGTGSIDSRGYMPLISSSPLYPLIRWATGTTESFTYSGSNITGVVTPKFSCTNTIAAYRSGQLAPEGTACDVVTAMGKTIVTTPAIAYVVNRQASSVPNGVTVTSPGCTSATPACARWVTSNWWDISYHGNKDIGGGPYSFQGNPGMVWMQHSKNLTLYQITLRNSTFFTFEADGVDGLTVWGIKIKTPLLPDAANQAGVGLNNDAFDGVSGSYTKLYTGATIDASSTGVKNTDGVDPSVASGPAFAKLQTGSGTSSSGSVHFDGYVKNVAIVYNYLSPSDDNVAFKGGLADPRPQAAQGAASGASKLWGIDGDRDVSSNRTFGIVVAHNHNYTGHGLSIGSPTNAGVRNIHIYDNYFDGGYDGNNAATDMGLVGLRIKSGQARGGDVSNIYYDGACMRGIKDFLIFEQYYTSPAADPYPGLGWLVPNFHDIVMSNVRMMNIPSNKSAGLVGAGNLTFRGLHADTAYANTQSIIQMTLDNVVVDSDVKISIANLSKGVLNLGALDGSTQSKAANANLTLGANVSLLGRSFAHGTGGILTNATSGAGAYTAPVNTLNLTVTGSDDAGALTDPNPAATIVAQNPKLSLCDNPASWPAFPDVK
;
A
#
# COMPACT_ATOMS: atom_id res chain seq x y z
N MET A 1 -65.97 9.35 21.04
CA MET A 1 -67.00 8.34 20.64
C MET A 1 -67.84 8.94 19.52
N PRO A 2 -68.41 8.16 18.59
CA PRO A 2 -67.99 6.85 18.04
C PRO A 2 -67.77 6.95 16.50
N GLN A 3 -67.44 5.93 15.70
CA GLN A 3 -66.93 4.56 15.95
C GLN A 3 -65.38 4.60 15.76
N PHE A 4 -64.54 3.70 15.21
CA PHE A 4 -64.61 2.35 14.59
C PHE A 4 -65.30 2.25 13.18
N THR A 5 -65.15 1.22 12.33
CA THR A 5 -64.43 -0.07 12.47
C THR A 5 -63.79 -0.57 11.15
N ARG A 6 -62.63 -1.24 11.26
CA ARG A 6 -62.12 -2.39 10.47
C ARG A 6 -61.65 -2.32 8.99
N GLN A 7 -60.49 -2.97 8.82
CA GLN A 7 -60.03 -3.86 7.74
C GLN A 7 -59.29 -3.29 6.52
N CYS A 8 -58.04 -3.76 6.40
CA CYS A 8 -57.16 -3.64 5.24
C CYS A 8 -57.58 -4.63 4.14
N LEU A 9 -57.26 -4.34 2.87
CA LEU A 9 -56.21 -5.09 2.15
C LEU A 9 -55.72 -4.36 0.87
N LEU A 10 -54.39 -4.31 0.73
CA LEU A 10 -53.57 -4.13 -0.48
C LEU A 10 -53.68 -2.90 -1.43
N ALA A 11 -52.50 -2.59 -1.98
CA ALA A 11 -52.22 -2.04 -3.31
C ALA A 11 -52.79 -0.65 -3.68
N LEU A 12 -51.98 0.39 -3.45
CA LEU A 12 -51.91 1.54 -4.34
C LEU A 12 -50.48 2.09 -4.42
N ILE A 13 -50.03 2.31 -5.65
CA ILE A 13 -48.70 2.87 -5.97
C ILE A 13 -48.72 4.37 -5.64
N ALA A 14 -47.78 4.82 -4.81
CA ALA A 14 -47.63 6.24 -4.46
C ALA A 14 -46.26 6.75 -4.94
N LEU A 15 -46.27 7.43 -6.08
CA LEU A 15 -45.08 8.07 -6.65
C LEU A 15 -44.82 9.41 -5.92
N SER A 16 -43.91 9.42 -4.94
CA SER A 16 -43.56 10.64 -4.19
C SER A 16 -42.19 11.18 -4.62
N PHE A 17 -42.19 12.30 -5.35
CA PHE A 17 -40.99 13.02 -5.75
C PHE A 17 -40.19 13.49 -4.53
N ALA A 18 -38.90 13.13 -4.46
CA ALA A 18 -37.96 13.75 -3.52
C ALA A 18 -37.47 15.10 -4.08
N LEU A 19 -37.53 16.16 -3.28
CA LEU A 19 -36.86 17.42 -3.62
C LEU A 19 -35.34 17.28 -3.38
N THR A 20 -34.56 17.84 -4.31
CA THR A 20 -33.09 17.84 -4.26
C THR A 20 -32.56 18.68 -3.10
N GLY A 21 -31.82 18.05 -2.19
CA GLY A 21 -30.91 18.70 -1.24
C GLY A 21 -29.49 18.17 -1.43
N CYS A 22 -28.48 19.04 -1.37
CA CYS A 22 -27.09 18.65 -1.64
C CYS A 22 -26.50 17.75 -0.54
N GLY A 23 -25.66 16.77 -0.91
CA GLY A 23 -24.80 16.05 0.02
C GLY A 23 -24.98 14.53 0.13
N GLY A 24 -25.49 13.85 -0.90
CA GLY A 24 -25.59 12.39 -0.93
C GLY A 24 -25.31 11.81 -2.32
N GLY A 25 -24.66 10.65 -2.39
CA GLY A 25 -24.18 10.01 -3.62
C GLY A 25 -25.25 9.32 -4.47
N GLY A 26 -26.33 10.01 -4.83
CA GLY A 26 -27.35 9.52 -5.75
C GLY A 26 -26.88 9.48 -7.21
N GLY A 27 -25.86 8.65 -7.51
CA GLY A 27 -25.19 8.63 -8.80
C GLY A 27 -24.70 7.25 -9.23
N ARG A 28 -25.28 6.74 -10.33
CA ARG A 28 -24.84 5.59 -11.16
C ARG A 28 -24.78 4.20 -10.50
N TYR A 29 -24.61 4.10 -9.18
CA TYR A 29 -24.31 2.84 -8.48
C TYR A 29 -25.03 2.68 -7.13
N ALA A 30 -26.05 3.51 -6.85
CA ALA A 30 -26.73 3.55 -5.55
C ALA A 30 -27.51 2.28 -5.16
N ASP A 31 -27.61 1.31 -6.08
CA ASP A 31 -28.40 0.08 -5.96
C ASP A 31 -27.53 -1.21 -6.00
N ASP A 32 -26.20 -1.13 -5.85
CA ASP A 32 -25.34 -2.32 -5.85
C ASP A 32 -25.47 -3.14 -4.54
N THR A 33 -26.26 -4.22 -4.60
CA THR A 33 -26.57 -5.10 -3.47
C THR A 33 -25.40 -5.95 -2.97
N ASN A 34 -24.25 -5.93 -3.66
CA ASN A 34 -23.05 -6.63 -3.21
C ASN A 34 -22.25 -5.82 -2.18
N LEU A 35 -22.64 -4.56 -1.92
CA LEU A 35 -21.97 -3.63 -1.02
C LEU A 35 -22.71 -3.49 0.32
N PRO A 36 -21.98 -3.24 1.44
CA PRO A 36 -22.61 -2.77 2.67
C PRO A 36 -23.20 -1.37 2.50
N ASP A 37 -24.04 -0.95 3.46
CA ASP A 37 -24.56 0.41 3.53
C ASP A 37 -23.44 1.47 3.52
N ALA A 38 -23.64 2.55 2.76
CA ALA A 38 -22.72 3.68 2.72
C ALA A 38 -22.58 4.31 4.12
N PRO A 39 -21.37 4.56 4.63
CA PRO A 39 -21.20 5.20 5.93
C PRO A 39 -21.81 6.61 6.01
N GLU A 40 -22.15 7.06 7.22
CA GLU A 40 -22.57 8.44 7.50
C GLU A 40 -21.48 9.21 8.25
N LEU A 41 -21.42 10.53 8.06
CA LEU A 41 -20.64 11.40 8.92
C LEU A 41 -21.35 11.60 10.28
N PRO A 42 -20.62 11.68 11.41
CA PRO A 42 -21.24 11.86 12.72
C PRO A 42 -22.09 13.14 12.80
N GLN A 43 -23.25 13.04 13.47
CA GLN A 43 -24.08 14.20 13.75
C GLN A 43 -23.47 15.05 14.87
N GLY A 44 -23.76 16.36 14.90
CA GLY A 44 -23.25 17.26 15.95
C GLY A 44 -23.63 16.85 17.39
N SER A 45 -24.72 16.07 17.54
CA SER A 45 -25.16 15.44 18.79
C SER A 45 -24.20 14.35 19.30
N GLN A 46 -23.48 13.68 18.39
CA GLN A 46 -22.58 12.54 18.61
C GLN A 46 -21.11 12.95 18.86
N VAL A 47 -20.82 14.25 18.85
CA VAL A 47 -19.46 14.77 19.08
C VAL A 47 -19.13 14.78 20.58
N CYS A 48 -18.06 14.09 20.97
CA CYS A 48 -17.41 14.15 22.29
C CYS A 48 -16.79 15.54 22.51
N ALA A 49 -15.96 15.98 21.56
CA ALA A 49 -15.21 17.23 21.63
C ALA A 49 -14.98 17.82 20.23
N THR A 50 -15.08 19.15 20.12
CA THR A 50 -14.69 19.90 18.93
C THR A 50 -13.42 20.69 19.23
N LEU A 51 -12.35 20.42 18.49
CA LEU A 51 -11.09 21.16 18.58
C LEU A 51 -10.98 22.11 17.38
N GLN A 52 -10.70 23.38 17.63
CA GLN A 52 -10.41 24.35 16.58
C GLN A 52 -8.91 24.37 16.22
N ALA A 53 -8.59 24.64 14.97
CA ALA A 53 -7.23 24.90 14.52
C ALA A 53 -6.65 26.18 15.17
N SER A 54 -5.32 26.24 15.32
CA SER A 54 -4.65 27.47 15.78
C SER A 54 -4.62 28.50 14.66
N ASN A 55 -4.81 29.79 15.00
CA ASN A 55 -4.60 30.88 14.03
C ASN A 55 -3.13 31.08 13.63
N SER A 56 -2.19 30.37 14.27
CA SER A 56 -0.79 30.24 13.81
C SER A 56 -0.56 29.13 12.78
N LEU A 57 -1.54 28.23 12.59
CA LEU A 57 -1.46 27.08 11.68
C LEU A 57 -2.44 27.27 10.53
N VAL A 58 -1.93 27.84 9.43
CA VAL A 58 -2.66 28.10 8.19
C VAL A 58 -1.91 27.41 7.05
N LYS A 59 -2.60 26.51 6.32
CA LYS A 59 -2.03 25.83 5.15
C LYS A 59 -1.93 26.77 3.94
N ASN A 60 -0.95 26.49 3.07
CA ASN A 60 -0.76 27.18 1.79
C ASN A 60 -1.88 26.81 0.79
N SER A 61 -1.97 27.52 -0.34
CA SER A 61 -3.00 27.31 -1.39
C SER A 61 -2.95 25.95 -2.11
N ASP A 62 -1.82 25.27 -2.03
CA ASP A 62 -1.53 23.90 -2.47
C ASP A 62 -1.82 22.83 -1.39
N GLY A 63 -2.13 23.26 -0.16
CA GLY A 63 -2.44 22.41 0.99
C GLY A 63 -1.24 21.89 1.78
N SER A 64 -0.01 22.37 1.54
CA SER A 64 1.14 22.17 2.44
C SER A 64 1.09 23.08 3.67
N LEU A 65 1.89 22.77 4.70
CA LEU A 65 2.11 23.64 5.85
C LEU A 65 3.33 24.55 5.58
N PRO A 66 3.24 25.88 5.76
CA PRO A 66 4.37 26.79 5.52
C PRO A 66 5.49 26.55 6.54
N GLY A 67 6.75 26.59 6.09
CA GLY A 67 7.93 26.34 6.93
C GLY A 67 8.16 27.33 8.09
N SER A 68 7.36 28.40 8.20
CA SER A 68 7.31 29.27 9.38
C SER A 68 6.49 28.68 10.54
N ALA A 69 5.63 27.70 10.27
CA ALA A 69 4.82 27.02 11.29
C ALA A 69 5.62 25.91 12.00
N ASP A 70 6.52 25.22 11.30
CA ASP A 70 7.41 24.20 11.85
C ASP A 70 8.88 24.42 11.42
N PRO A 71 9.55 25.48 11.90
CA PRO A 71 10.85 25.91 11.39
C PRO A 71 11.96 24.89 11.63
N THR A 72 12.81 24.69 10.60
CA THR A 72 14.02 23.87 10.72
C THR A 72 14.97 24.52 11.74
N PRO A 73 15.39 23.82 12.81
CA PRO A 73 16.27 24.38 13.84
C PRO A 73 17.63 24.82 13.30
N ALA A 74 18.18 25.91 13.88
CA ALA A 74 19.53 26.38 13.58
C ALA A 74 20.64 25.45 14.12
N THR A 75 20.31 24.53 15.03
CA THR A 75 21.23 23.57 15.65
C THR A 75 20.63 22.16 15.66
N LEU A 76 21.48 21.14 15.57
CA LEU A 76 21.08 19.74 15.69
C LEU A 76 20.47 19.49 17.08
N GLY A 77 19.31 18.84 17.13
CA GLY A 77 18.52 18.67 18.35
C GLY A 77 17.72 19.90 18.80
N GLY A 78 17.80 21.02 18.08
CA GLY A 78 17.14 22.27 18.46
C GLY A 78 15.63 22.34 18.19
N ALA A 79 14.97 21.24 17.82
CA ALA A 79 13.53 21.24 17.59
C ALA A 79 12.78 21.29 18.92
N SER A 80 11.80 22.21 19.05
CA SER A 80 10.90 22.23 20.20
C SER A 80 9.57 21.57 19.84
N THR A 81 9.07 20.72 20.74
CA THR A 81 7.72 20.12 20.61
C THR A 81 6.64 21.19 20.59
N ALA A 82 6.82 22.31 21.31
CA ALA A 82 5.88 23.44 21.33
C ALA A 82 5.64 24.11 19.95
N LEU A 83 6.57 23.99 18.99
CA LEU A 83 6.39 24.50 17.62
C LEU A 83 6.11 23.38 16.63
N ASN A 84 6.86 22.28 16.72
CA ASN A 84 6.83 21.21 15.70
C ASN A 84 5.84 20.09 16.03
N ASN A 85 5.17 20.16 17.19
CA ASN A 85 4.17 19.21 17.68
C ASN A 85 3.19 19.88 18.70
N PRO A 86 2.54 21.01 18.36
CA PRO A 86 1.69 21.74 19.29
C PRO A 86 0.39 20.98 19.66
N ASP A 87 -0.11 20.11 18.77
CA ASP A 87 -1.49 19.62 18.89
C ASP A 87 -1.64 18.19 19.42
N GLN A 88 -0.61 17.33 19.38
CA GLN A 88 -0.72 15.93 19.81
C GLN A 88 -1.30 15.79 21.21
N ALA A 89 -0.81 16.58 22.18
CA ALA A 89 -1.28 16.50 23.57
C ALA A 89 -2.78 16.82 23.71
N ARG A 90 -3.30 17.82 22.97
CA ARG A 90 -4.72 18.21 23.04
C ARG A 90 -5.63 17.33 22.20
N ILE A 91 -5.14 16.81 21.06
CA ILE A 91 -5.88 15.84 20.25
C ILE A 91 -5.98 14.51 21.02
N GLN A 92 -4.87 14.02 21.57
CA GLN A 92 -4.86 12.77 22.35
C GLN A 92 -5.71 12.87 23.61
N ALA A 93 -5.64 13.98 24.36
CA ALA A 93 -6.51 14.18 25.52
C ALA A 93 -8.00 14.17 25.16
N ALA A 94 -8.39 14.71 23.99
CA ALA A 94 -9.77 14.66 23.51
C ALA A 94 -10.18 13.25 23.05
N LEU A 95 -9.28 12.50 22.40
CA LEU A 95 -9.48 11.10 22.03
C LEU A 95 -9.65 10.23 23.27
N ASP A 96 -8.74 10.30 24.24
CA ASP A 96 -8.74 9.50 25.47
C ASP A 96 -9.98 9.80 26.33
N ALA A 97 -10.33 11.08 26.51
CA ALA A 97 -11.54 11.45 27.24
C ALA A 97 -12.82 10.97 26.54
N CYS A 98 -12.83 10.93 25.21
CA CYS A 98 -13.93 10.32 24.45
C CYS A 98 -13.95 8.80 24.64
N GLY A 99 -12.83 8.10 24.46
CA GLY A 99 -12.73 6.64 24.56
C GLY A 99 -13.12 6.09 25.93
N VAL A 100 -12.75 6.77 27.02
CA VAL A 100 -13.22 6.43 28.38
C VAL A 100 -14.74 6.65 28.52
N ALA A 101 -15.29 7.71 27.94
CA ALA A 101 -16.73 7.96 27.95
C ALA A 101 -17.53 6.99 27.05
N VAL A 102 -16.89 6.44 26.01
CA VAL A 102 -17.43 5.37 25.16
C VAL A 102 -17.43 4.03 25.89
N ASP A 103 -16.30 3.61 26.46
CA ASP A 103 -16.17 2.33 27.19
C ASP A 103 -17.17 2.24 28.36
N ALA A 104 -17.34 3.34 29.10
CA ALA A 104 -18.32 3.45 30.19
C ALA A 104 -19.79 3.28 29.74
N GLN A 105 -20.11 3.42 28.45
CA GLN A 105 -21.44 3.17 27.88
C GLN A 105 -21.58 1.78 27.25
N VAL A 106 -20.57 1.30 26.50
CA VAL A 106 -20.72 0.09 25.66
C VAL A 106 -19.70 -1.02 25.92
N GLY A 107 -18.57 -0.76 26.58
CA GLY A 107 -17.47 -1.73 26.73
C GLY A 107 -17.88 -3.02 27.42
N THR A 108 -18.61 -2.91 28.53
CA THR A 108 -19.17 -4.07 29.25
C THR A 108 -20.20 -4.84 28.40
N VAL A 109 -20.98 -4.15 27.56
CA VAL A 109 -21.99 -4.79 26.68
C VAL A 109 -21.30 -5.55 25.55
N ILE A 110 -20.28 -4.96 24.94
CA ILE A 110 -19.42 -5.58 23.92
C ILE A 110 -18.78 -6.85 24.50
N ALA A 111 -18.17 -6.78 25.68
CA ALA A 111 -17.52 -7.94 26.32
C ALA A 111 -18.52 -9.06 26.70
N ILE A 112 -19.77 -8.73 27.04
CA ILE A 112 -20.83 -9.72 27.29
C ILE A 112 -21.28 -10.39 25.98
N ALA A 113 -21.50 -9.62 24.91
CA ALA A 113 -21.87 -10.13 23.60
C ALA A 113 -20.78 -11.05 23.02
N ASP A 114 -19.52 -10.62 23.11
CA ASP A 114 -18.37 -11.38 22.67
C ASP A 114 -18.20 -12.69 23.45
N LYS A 115 -18.32 -12.65 24.79
CA LYS A 115 -18.28 -13.84 25.64
C LYS A 115 -19.40 -14.83 25.33
N LEU A 116 -20.61 -14.34 25.01
CA LEU A 116 -21.73 -15.20 24.62
C LEU A 116 -21.42 -15.93 23.29
N ALA A 117 -21.01 -15.19 22.26
CA ALA A 117 -20.64 -15.76 20.97
C ALA A 117 -19.45 -16.74 21.06
N ALA A 118 -18.42 -16.39 21.84
CA ALA A 118 -17.28 -17.26 22.13
C ALA A 118 -17.71 -18.56 22.84
N SER A 119 -18.68 -18.50 23.76
CA SER A 119 -19.20 -19.70 24.44
C SER A 119 -19.96 -20.63 23.49
N LEU A 120 -20.67 -20.09 22.49
CA LEU A 120 -21.36 -20.85 21.45
C LEU A 120 -20.34 -21.50 20.49
N GLN A 121 -19.32 -20.76 20.05
CA GLN A 121 -18.22 -21.29 19.24
C GLN A 121 -17.45 -22.40 19.96
N THR A 122 -17.19 -22.22 21.27
CA THR A 122 -16.55 -23.24 22.12
C THR A 122 -17.43 -24.49 22.26
N ALA A 123 -18.75 -24.33 22.48
CA ALA A 123 -19.68 -25.45 22.56
C ALA A 123 -19.87 -26.19 21.23
N ALA A 124 -19.75 -25.48 20.10
CA ALA A 124 -19.73 -26.07 18.76
C ALA A 124 -18.43 -26.84 18.47
N ASN A 125 -17.35 -26.57 19.22
CA ASN A 125 -16.07 -27.30 19.21
C ASN A 125 -15.52 -27.59 17.79
N GLN A 126 -15.55 -26.57 16.91
CA GLN A 126 -15.12 -26.73 15.53
C GLN A 126 -13.60 -26.91 15.46
N PRO A 127 -13.10 -28.05 14.94
CA PRO A 127 -11.67 -28.33 14.92
C PRO A 127 -10.94 -27.37 13.98
N LEU A 128 -9.75 -26.93 14.39
CA LEU A 128 -8.88 -26.01 13.65
C LEU A 128 -9.41 -24.58 13.48
N VAL A 129 -10.47 -24.18 14.20
CA VAL A 129 -11.03 -22.82 14.17
C VAL A 129 -10.59 -21.99 15.38
N ASN A 130 -10.24 -20.72 15.15
CA ASN A 130 -10.00 -19.75 16.22
C ASN A 130 -11.34 -19.28 16.80
N ILE A 131 -11.45 -19.15 18.13
CA ILE A 131 -12.60 -18.50 18.76
C ILE A 131 -12.56 -17.01 18.41
N ALA A 132 -13.49 -16.57 17.55
CA ALA A 132 -13.58 -15.20 17.06
C ALA A 132 -14.42 -14.29 17.95
N GLY A 133 -15.25 -14.85 18.84
CA GLY A 133 -16.23 -14.10 19.63
C GLY A 133 -17.33 -13.50 18.76
N ALA A 134 -17.81 -12.30 19.09
CA ALA A 134 -18.89 -11.64 18.36
C ALA A 134 -18.35 -10.95 17.10
N SER A 135 -19.04 -11.08 15.96
CA SER A 135 -18.57 -10.51 14.68
C SER A 135 -18.59 -8.98 14.68
N GLY A 136 -17.83 -8.37 13.76
CA GLY A 136 -17.85 -6.93 13.51
C GLY A 136 -19.26 -6.39 13.25
N GLU A 137 -20.07 -7.10 12.45
CA GLU A 137 -21.48 -6.78 12.24
C GLU A 137 -22.29 -6.82 13.55
N ALA A 138 -22.18 -7.87 14.35
CA ALA A 138 -22.93 -7.99 15.60
C ALA A 138 -22.57 -6.91 16.63
N LEU A 139 -21.33 -6.40 16.61
CA LEU A 139 -20.88 -5.30 17.47
C LEU A 139 -21.15 -3.91 16.87
N SER A 140 -21.41 -3.80 15.56
CA SER A 140 -21.58 -2.53 14.84
C SER A 140 -22.71 -1.64 15.38
N ALA A 141 -23.77 -2.25 15.92
CA ALA A 141 -24.92 -1.57 16.51
C ALA A 141 -24.65 -1.01 17.91
N LEU A 142 -23.57 -1.44 18.59
CA LEU A 142 -23.22 -1.03 19.95
C LEU A 142 -22.50 0.33 19.95
N LYS A 143 -23.20 1.37 19.49
CA LYS A 143 -22.71 2.74 19.43
C LYS A 143 -23.15 3.55 20.66
N PRO A 144 -22.24 4.32 21.29
CA PRO A 144 -22.56 5.21 22.41
C PRO A 144 -23.28 6.47 21.94
N LYS A 145 -23.80 7.30 22.87
CA LYS A 145 -24.47 8.57 22.51
C LYS A 145 -23.53 9.61 21.88
N ARG A 146 -22.23 9.53 22.18
CA ARG A 146 -21.15 10.38 21.65
C ARG A 146 -19.90 9.54 21.45
N PHE A 147 -19.23 9.74 20.33
CA PHE A 147 -18.05 8.99 19.91
C PHE A 147 -17.06 9.78 19.02
N ALA A 148 -17.45 10.95 18.49
CA ALA A 148 -16.61 11.68 17.54
C ALA A 148 -15.75 12.77 18.20
N VAL A 149 -14.46 12.82 17.88
CA VAL A 149 -13.58 13.97 18.13
C VAL A 149 -13.38 14.71 16.82
N ARG A 150 -13.84 15.97 16.76
CA ARG A 150 -13.94 16.74 15.51
C ARG A 150 -12.89 17.84 15.44
N LEU A 151 -12.04 17.81 14.41
CA LEU A 151 -11.04 18.83 14.12
C LEU A 151 -11.62 19.82 13.10
N VAL A 152 -11.75 21.10 13.47
CA VAL A 152 -12.43 22.15 12.67
C VAL A 152 -11.55 23.38 12.44
N LYS A 153 -11.88 24.16 11.40
CA LYS A 153 -11.31 25.51 11.14
C LYS A 153 -11.54 26.42 12.36
N ASN A 154 -10.68 27.41 12.57
CA ASN A 154 -10.85 28.39 13.64
C ASN A 154 -12.11 29.23 13.42
N GLY A 155 -12.95 29.39 14.45
CA GLY A 155 -14.21 30.12 14.33
C GLY A 155 -14.07 31.66 14.31
N SER A 156 -12.85 32.17 14.48
CA SER A 156 -12.56 33.61 14.69
C SER A 156 -11.33 34.11 13.93
N GLY A 157 -10.74 33.30 13.04
CA GLY A 157 -9.54 33.66 12.29
C GLY A 157 -9.17 32.63 11.22
N ALA A 158 -7.98 32.76 10.64
CA ALA A 158 -7.56 32.01 9.45
C ALA A 158 -7.12 30.55 9.72
N GLY A 159 -7.01 30.13 10.99
CA GLY A 159 -6.51 28.81 11.37
C GLY A 159 -7.27 27.67 10.71
N ASN A 160 -6.57 26.78 10.00
CA ASN A 160 -7.18 25.65 9.29
C ASN A 160 -6.32 24.36 9.33
N ALA A 161 -5.21 24.37 10.06
CA ALA A 161 -4.30 23.24 10.19
C ALA A 161 -4.06 22.82 11.65
N PHE A 162 -3.69 21.55 11.80
CA PHE A 162 -3.22 20.95 13.05
C PHE A 162 -1.87 20.26 12.80
N LEU A 163 -0.95 20.26 13.76
CA LEU A 163 0.37 19.64 13.65
C LEU A 163 0.65 18.73 14.85
N SER A 164 0.83 17.43 14.60
CA SER A 164 0.85 16.39 15.63
C SER A 164 1.91 15.32 15.37
N GLY A 165 2.53 14.82 16.44
CA GLY A 165 3.16 13.49 16.48
C GLY A 165 2.11 12.36 16.53
N PRO A 166 2.53 11.10 16.74
CA PRO A 166 1.66 9.92 16.71
C PRO A 166 0.42 10.00 17.63
N LEU A 167 -0.73 9.61 17.10
CA LEU A 167 -2.01 9.56 17.79
C LEU A 167 -2.47 8.11 17.98
N VAL A 168 -3.05 7.82 19.15
CA VAL A 168 -3.70 6.55 19.49
C VAL A 168 -5.20 6.74 19.34
N LEU A 169 -5.81 6.03 18.38
CA LEU A 169 -7.26 6.00 18.16
C LEU A 169 -7.91 4.96 19.10
N PRO A 170 -8.83 5.36 19.99
CA PRO A 170 -9.52 4.41 20.86
C PRO A 170 -10.59 3.59 20.13
N SER A 171 -10.88 2.43 20.72
CA SER A 171 -12.07 1.63 20.43
C SER A 171 -13.34 2.46 20.59
N GLY A 172 -14.24 2.37 19.61
CA GLY A 172 -15.52 3.05 19.56
C GLY A 172 -15.46 4.56 19.36
N VAL A 173 -14.28 5.12 19.03
CA VAL A 173 -14.07 6.55 18.79
C VAL A 173 -13.87 6.82 17.30
N THR A 174 -14.40 7.95 16.84
CA THR A 174 -14.22 8.47 15.49
C THR A 174 -13.35 9.72 15.50
N LEU A 175 -12.24 9.72 14.77
CA LEU A 175 -11.53 10.95 14.42
C LEU A 175 -12.20 11.57 13.19
N TRP A 176 -12.74 12.78 13.32
CA TRP A 176 -13.42 13.50 12.25
C TRP A 176 -12.63 14.75 11.87
N VAL A 177 -12.19 14.86 10.61
CA VAL A 177 -11.50 16.04 10.07
C VAL A 177 -12.44 16.78 9.10
N ASP A 178 -12.77 18.03 9.41
CA ASP A 178 -13.73 18.83 8.62
C ASP A 178 -13.19 19.25 7.25
N ASP A 179 -14.11 19.62 6.35
CA ASP A 179 -13.83 20.29 5.09
C ASP A 179 -12.72 21.35 5.23
N GLY A 180 -11.73 21.29 4.34
CA GLY A 180 -10.62 22.25 4.26
C GLY A 180 -9.74 22.34 5.51
N VAL A 181 -9.89 21.44 6.48
CA VAL A 181 -8.96 21.24 7.59
C VAL A 181 -7.89 20.24 7.18
N THR A 182 -6.65 20.45 7.62
CA THR A 182 -5.56 19.48 7.42
C THR A 182 -4.89 19.11 8.74
N LEU A 183 -4.82 17.80 9.03
CA LEU A 183 -4.04 17.22 10.11
C LEU A 183 -2.66 16.79 9.58
N PHE A 184 -1.63 17.56 9.90
CA PHE A 184 -0.25 17.31 9.49
C PHE A 184 0.51 16.46 10.51
N ALA A 185 1.30 15.52 9.99
CA ALA A 185 2.33 14.84 10.78
C ALA A 185 3.48 15.81 11.12
N SER A 186 4.08 15.59 12.29
CA SER A 186 5.37 16.17 12.63
C SER A 186 6.49 15.50 11.83
N ARG A 187 7.55 16.27 11.54
CA ARG A 187 8.80 15.77 10.96
C ARG A 187 9.93 15.62 11.99
N ASP A 188 9.60 15.78 13.28
CA ASP A 188 10.49 15.45 14.39
C ASP A 188 10.52 13.92 14.59
N VAL A 189 11.59 13.29 14.10
CA VAL A 189 11.77 11.84 14.05
C VAL A 189 11.64 11.16 15.42
N VAL A 190 11.99 11.87 16.50
CA VAL A 190 12.01 11.36 17.87
C VAL A 190 10.60 10.99 18.35
N LEU A 191 9.58 11.69 17.87
CA LEU A 191 8.18 11.46 18.27
C LEU A 191 7.63 10.12 17.77
N TYR A 192 8.21 9.61 16.67
CA TYR A 192 7.83 8.34 16.04
C TYR A 192 8.68 7.18 16.57
N ASP A 193 9.79 7.47 17.25
CA ASP A 193 10.77 6.48 17.70
C ASP A 193 10.27 5.69 18.92
N LYS A 194 10.23 4.36 18.78
CA LYS A 194 9.78 3.45 19.85
C LYS A 194 10.80 3.31 20.99
N SER A 195 10.37 2.75 22.13
CA SER A 195 11.33 2.29 23.15
C SER A 195 12.17 1.11 22.63
N ALA A 196 13.25 0.74 23.33
CA ALA A 196 14.03 -0.45 22.98
C ALA A 196 13.22 -1.76 23.16
N GLN A 197 12.18 -1.71 23.99
CA GLN A 197 11.31 -2.82 24.35
C GLN A 197 10.15 -3.01 23.34
N ASP A 198 9.69 -1.94 22.69
CA ASP A 198 8.54 -1.97 21.76
C ASP A 198 8.94 -2.23 20.29
N ARG A 199 10.23 -2.40 19.99
CA ARG A 199 10.75 -2.69 18.65
C ARG A 199 11.04 -4.20 18.48
N PRO A 200 10.70 -4.80 17.31
CA PRO A 200 11.06 -6.19 17.03
C PRO A 200 12.55 -6.41 16.73
N ASN A 201 13.30 -5.36 16.37
CA ASN A 201 14.70 -5.45 15.93
C ASN A 201 15.51 -4.18 16.32
N PRO A 202 16.85 -4.20 16.27
CA PRO A 202 17.69 -3.10 16.75
C PRO A 202 17.82 -1.90 15.79
N ILE A 203 16.82 -1.59 14.97
CA ILE A 203 16.79 -0.39 14.11
C ILE A 203 16.17 0.80 14.89
N THR A 204 16.24 2.01 14.35
CA THR A 204 15.64 3.25 14.89
C THR A 204 14.85 3.95 13.78
N CYS A 205 13.89 4.80 14.10
CA CYS A 205 13.20 5.58 13.05
C CYS A 205 14.19 6.48 12.29
N GLY A 206 13.90 6.77 11.02
CA GLY A 206 14.75 7.63 10.20
C GLY A 206 16.06 6.99 9.69
N ALA A 207 16.30 5.71 9.97
CA ALA A 207 17.49 4.96 9.52
C ALA A 207 17.17 3.99 8.38
N ALA A 208 18.18 3.62 7.58
CA ALA A 208 18.07 2.60 6.53
C ALA A 208 19.33 1.73 6.50
N ILE A 209 19.21 0.43 6.79
CA ILE A 209 20.38 -0.46 6.96
C ILE A 209 20.27 -1.73 6.12
N ASN A 210 21.41 -2.28 5.70
CA ASN A 210 21.52 -3.71 5.41
C ASN A 210 21.97 -4.44 6.68
N ASN A 211 21.32 -5.54 7.03
CA ASN A 211 21.82 -6.46 8.03
C ASN A 211 22.09 -7.84 7.41
N PRO A 212 23.30 -8.11 6.89
CA PRO A 212 23.73 -9.49 6.68
C PRO A 212 23.67 -10.26 8.01
N ALA A 213 23.49 -11.57 7.97
CA ALA A 213 23.27 -12.43 9.15
C ALA A 213 24.50 -12.54 10.07
N GLY A 214 24.87 -11.45 10.75
CA GLY A 214 26.13 -11.31 11.49
C GLY A 214 26.29 -10.09 12.41
N LEU A 215 25.39 -9.09 12.40
CA LEU A 215 25.26 -8.20 13.57
C LEU A 215 24.50 -8.95 14.67
N PRO A 216 25.07 -9.17 15.87
CA PRO A 216 24.34 -9.82 16.94
C PRO A 216 23.13 -8.99 17.35
N ALA A 217 21.94 -9.56 17.15
CA ALA A 217 20.74 -9.04 17.79
C ALA A 217 20.92 -9.09 19.32
N PRO A 218 20.45 -8.09 20.09
CA PRO A 218 20.40 -8.18 21.55
C PRO A 218 19.77 -9.50 22.00
N ALA A 219 20.39 -10.19 22.96
CA ALA A 219 20.02 -11.56 23.33
C ALA A 219 18.53 -11.66 23.70
N GLY A 220 17.76 -12.39 22.88
CA GLY A 220 16.29 -12.48 22.98
C GLY A 220 15.51 -11.71 21.91
N THR A 221 16.18 -11.04 20.96
CA THR A 221 15.54 -10.41 19.78
C THR A 221 15.92 -11.12 18.48
N VAL A 222 15.07 -11.01 17.45
CA VAL A 222 15.34 -11.60 16.12
C VAL A 222 16.41 -10.81 15.38
N ASN A 223 17.18 -11.47 14.50
CA ASN A 223 18.08 -10.72 13.62
C ASN A 223 17.24 -9.86 12.68
N ALA A 224 17.73 -8.68 12.29
CA ALA A 224 16.96 -7.86 11.36
C ALA A 224 16.69 -8.61 10.03
N GLY A 225 17.62 -9.43 9.52
CA GLY A 225 17.33 -10.30 8.37
C GLY A 225 16.12 -11.20 8.55
N ASP A 226 15.98 -11.83 9.72
CA ASP A 226 14.81 -12.65 10.07
C ASP A 226 13.53 -11.80 10.15
N ALA A 227 13.65 -10.50 10.48
CA ALA A 227 12.51 -9.60 10.59
C ALA A 227 11.98 -9.14 9.20
N THR A 228 12.83 -8.83 8.22
CA THR A 228 12.38 -8.58 6.82
C THR A 228 11.79 -9.84 6.20
N LEU A 229 12.31 -11.00 6.58
CA LEU A 229 11.80 -12.32 6.23
C LEU A 229 10.52 -12.71 7.00
N ALA A 230 10.26 -12.12 8.17
CA ALA A 230 8.99 -12.22 8.90
C ALA A 230 7.95 -11.17 8.46
N GLY A 231 8.28 -10.35 7.44
CA GLY A 231 7.36 -9.36 6.89
C GLY A 231 7.14 -8.14 7.79
N VAL A 232 8.08 -7.80 8.68
CA VAL A 232 7.96 -6.55 9.43
C VAL A 232 8.03 -5.37 8.47
N SER A 233 6.93 -4.62 8.35
CA SER A 233 6.92 -3.33 7.67
C SER A 233 7.91 -2.38 8.37
N GLY A 234 8.46 -1.40 7.64
CA GLY A 234 9.34 -0.38 8.26
C GLY A 234 8.66 0.34 9.44
N MET A 235 7.33 0.36 9.40
CA MET A 235 6.43 0.84 10.44
C MET A 235 6.61 0.12 11.78
N GLN A 236 7.01 -1.15 11.83
CA GLN A 236 7.08 -1.87 13.11
C GLN A 236 8.17 -1.33 14.07
N ASN A 237 9.14 -0.58 13.56
CA ASN A 237 10.14 0.12 14.37
C ASN A 237 9.70 1.52 14.84
N CYS A 238 8.58 2.02 14.31
CA CYS A 238 8.05 3.36 14.57
C CYS A 238 6.60 3.29 15.10
N TYR A 239 6.13 4.37 15.72
CA TYR A 239 4.69 4.56 15.85
C TYR A 239 4.15 5.11 14.52
N ALA A 240 3.10 4.51 13.97
CA ALA A 240 2.36 5.11 12.85
C ALA A 240 1.73 6.44 13.29
N PHE A 241 1.50 7.36 12.35
CA PHE A 241 0.97 8.69 12.67
C PHE A 241 -0.41 8.61 13.34
N ILE A 242 -1.28 7.70 12.90
CA ILE A 242 -2.48 7.29 13.64
C ILE A 242 -2.41 5.78 13.82
N ARG A 243 -2.65 5.28 15.03
CA ARG A 243 -2.64 3.84 15.34
C ARG A 243 -3.75 3.39 16.28
N GLY A 244 -4.23 2.18 16.10
CA GLY A 244 -5.20 1.54 16.99
C GLY A 244 -4.92 0.04 17.12
N SER A 245 -5.11 -0.52 18.32
CA SER A 245 -4.94 -1.95 18.58
C SER A 245 -6.12 -2.45 19.41
N TYR A 246 -6.68 -3.63 19.08
CA TYR A 246 -7.82 -4.21 19.80
C TYR A 246 -9.02 -3.26 19.82
N THR A 247 -9.52 -2.89 18.63
CA THR A 247 -10.59 -1.88 18.49
C THR A 247 -11.91 -2.47 17.99
N VAL A 248 -13.02 -1.89 18.42
CA VAL A 248 -14.38 -2.20 17.96
C VAL A 248 -15.04 -0.87 17.60
N ASN A 249 -15.66 -0.72 16.44
CA ASN A 249 -16.37 0.52 16.02
C ASN A 249 -15.47 1.79 15.96
N ALA A 250 -14.16 1.64 15.69
CA ALA A 250 -13.26 2.78 15.50
C ALA A 250 -13.34 3.33 14.06
N ALA A 251 -13.16 4.65 13.87
CA ALA A 251 -13.24 5.25 12.54
C ALA A 251 -12.38 6.52 12.33
N ILE A 252 -12.06 6.81 11.07
CA ILE A 252 -11.45 8.07 10.61
C ILE A 252 -12.28 8.61 9.44
N VAL A 253 -12.84 9.81 9.56
CA VAL A 253 -13.89 10.32 8.64
C VAL A 253 -13.79 11.81 8.32
N GLY A 254 -14.50 12.24 7.28
CA GLY A 254 -14.76 13.64 6.95
C GLY A 254 -14.05 14.11 5.69
N THR A 255 -14.50 15.23 5.10
CA THR A 255 -14.01 15.72 3.80
C THR A 255 -12.71 16.52 3.86
N GLY A 256 -12.07 16.60 5.05
CA GLY A 256 -10.76 17.23 5.22
C GLY A 256 -9.61 16.39 4.66
N SER A 257 -8.40 16.69 5.14
CA SER A 257 -7.21 15.90 4.81
C SER A 257 -6.32 15.58 6.00
N ILE A 258 -5.55 14.51 5.85
CA ILE A 258 -4.43 14.14 6.70
C ILE A 258 -3.20 14.11 5.77
N ASP A 259 -2.08 14.70 6.17
CA ASP A 259 -0.86 14.77 5.34
C ASP A 259 0.36 14.36 6.17
N SER A 260 0.99 13.24 5.80
CA SER A 260 2.12 12.67 6.55
C SER A 260 3.48 13.28 6.18
N ARG A 261 3.50 14.20 5.20
CA ARG A 261 4.66 15.03 4.84
C ARG A 261 5.93 14.24 4.50
N GLY A 262 5.80 13.12 3.79
CA GLY A 262 6.94 12.26 3.42
C GLY A 262 8.09 12.95 2.66
N TYR A 263 7.79 14.06 1.97
CA TYR A 263 8.73 14.94 1.28
C TYR A 263 9.60 15.82 2.19
N MET A 264 9.19 16.06 3.45
CA MET A 264 9.83 17.05 4.31
C MET A 264 11.15 16.55 4.93
N PRO A 265 12.26 17.31 4.83
CA PRO A 265 13.51 17.03 5.53
C PRO A 265 13.30 16.85 7.04
N LEU A 266 13.84 15.78 7.61
CA LEU A 266 13.64 15.45 9.03
C LEU A 266 14.34 16.43 9.97
N ILE A 267 13.77 16.57 11.17
CA ILE A 267 14.37 17.27 12.31
C ILE A 267 14.36 16.34 13.52
N SER A 268 15.00 16.77 14.61
CA SER A 268 15.03 16.06 15.88
C SER A 268 14.97 17.04 17.05
N SER A 269 14.15 16.74 18.06
CA SER A 269 14.17 17.39 19.38
C SER A 269 15.23 16.82 20.34
N SER A 270 15.94 15.75 19.93
CA SER A 270 17.09 15.20 20.64
C SER A 270 18.39 15.52 19.89
N PRO A 271 19.38 16.18 20.54
CA PRO A 271 20.70 16.42 19.93
C PRO A 271 21.50 15.13 19.75
N LEU A 272 21.08 14.02 20.39
CA LEU A 272 21.70 12.71 20.27
C LEU A 272 21.14 11.89 19.10
N TYR A 273 20.05 12.29 18.45
CA TYR A 273 19.42 11.46 17.44
C TYR A 273 20.26 11.35 16.16
N PRO A 274 20.40 10.15 15.56
CA PRO A 274 21.20 9.95 14.36
C PRO A 274 20.36 10.20 13.09
N LEU A 275 20.36 11.44 12.60
CA LEU A 275 19.76 11.83 11.32
C LEU A 275 20.74 11.59 10.16
N ILE A 276 20.25 11.03 9.06
CA ILE A 276 20.97 10.95 7.78
C ILE A 276 20.96 12.33 7.11
N ARG A 277 22.08 12.70 6.46
CA ARG A 277 22.25 13.97 5.75
C ARG A 277 22.98 13.79 4.41
N TRP A 278 22.64 14.63 3.43
CA TRP A 278 23.27 14.72 2.12
C TRP A 278 23.95 16.08 1.91
N ALA A 279 25.04 16.12 1.13
CA ALA A 279 25.75 17.35 0.75
C ALA A 279 25.29 17.91 -0.61
N THR A 280 24.57 19.03 -0.61
CA THR A 280 24.15 19.72 -1.85
C THR A 280 25.33 20.26 -2.64
N GLY A 281 25.17 20.44 -3.96
CA GLY A 281 26.08 21.26 -4.79
C GLY A 281 27.22 20.55 -5.54
N THR A 282 27.44 19.24 -5.39
CA THR A 282 28.49 18.51 -6.13
C THR A 282 27.94 17.56 -7.21
N THR A 283 28.02 17.99 -8.46
CA THR A 283 27.65 17.20 -9.66
C THR A 283 28.75 16.20 -10.06
N GLU A 284 28.88 15.10 -9.32
CA GLU A 284 29.50 13.86 -9.82
C GLU A 284 28.41 12.96 -10.43
N SER A 285 28.43 12.80 -11.76
CA SER A 285 27.53 11.91 -12.50
C SER A 285 27.91 10.44 -12.29
N PHE A 286 27.04 9.67 -11.62
CA PHE A 286 27.20 8.23 -11.55
C PHE A 286 26.93 7.58 -12.91
N THR A 287 27.84 6.72 -13.38
CA THR A 287 27.57 5.79 -14.49
C THR A 287 27.48 4.39 -13.91
N TYR A 288 26.27 3.82 -13.87
CA TYR A 288 26.06 2.45 -13.40
C TYR A 288 26.48 1.46 -14.49
N SER A 289 27.65 0.83 -14.32
CA SER A 289 28.13 -0.26 -15.20
C SER A 289 28.37 -1.53 -14.39
N GLY A 290 27.29 -2.27 -14.12
CA GLY A 290 27.32 -3.47 -13.29
C GLY A 290 27.48 -3.16 -11.79
N SER A 291 28.13 -4.07 -11.03
CA SER A 291 28.28 -3.95 -9.57
C SER A 291 29.38 -2.98 -9.08
N ASN A 292 29.93 -2.12 -9.95
CA ASN A 292 31.07 -1.26 -9.62
C ASN A 292 30.70 0.23 -9.70
N ILE A 293 31.20 1.00 -8.72
CA ILE A 293 31.20 2.47 -8.72
C ILE A 293 32.67 2.91 -8.78
N THR A 294 33.01 3.84 -9.66
CA THR A 294 34.37 4.41 -9.78
C THR A 294 34.34 5.93 -9.81
N GLY A 295 35.39 6.56 -9.26
CA GLY A 295 35.65 8.01 -9.41
C GLY A 295 35.30 8.94 -8.24
N VAL A 296 34.79 8.43 -7.10
CA VAL A 296 34.33 9.25 -5.97
C VAL A 296 35.47 9.96 -5.23
N VAL A 297 35.38 11.29 -5.05
CA VAL A 297 36.37 12.09 -4.28
C VAL A 297 35.79 12.73 -3.01
N THR A 298 34.46 12.68 -2.78
CA THR A 298 33.84 13.12 -1.52
C THR A 298 32.72 12.20 -1.03
N PRO A 299 32.55 11.98 0.29
CA PRO A 299 31.42 11.23 0.84
C PRO A 299 30.15 12.07 0.72
N LYS A 300 29.24 11.65 -0.18
CA LYS A 300 27.98 12.36 -0.45
C LYS A 300 26.96 12.31 0.71
N PHE A 301 27.11 11.34 1.65
CA PHE A 301 26.32 11.22 2.87
C PHE A 301 27.13 11.43 4.15
N SER A 302 26.46 11.91 5.20
CA SER A 302 26.94 11.85 6.59
C SER A 302 25.77 11.57 7.55
N CYS A 303 26.07 11.29 8.81
CA CYS A 303 25.08 11.20 9.89
C CYS A 303 25.41 12.16 11.04
N THR A 304 24.41 12.55 11.83
CA THR A 304 24.61 13.45 12.99
C THR A 304 25.10 12.72 14.24
N ASN A 305 24.85 11.41 14.35
CA ASN A 305 25.32 10.53 15.40
C ASN A 305 25.27 9.07 14.89
N THR A 306 25.76 8.11 15.68
CA THR A 306 25.48 6.68 15.46
C THR A 306 24.29 6.20 16.32
N ILE A 307 23.60 5.14 15.87
CA ILE A 307 22.58 4.43 16.65
C ILE A 307 23.22 3.88 17.94
N ALA A 308 24.43 3.35 17.86
CA ALA A 308 25.19 2.85 19.01
C ALA A 308 25.42 3.93 20.08
N ALA A 309 25.88 5.13 19.69
CA ALA A 309 26.12 6.22 20.63
C ALA A 309 24.82 6.85 21.13
N TYR A 310 23.81 7.03 20.27
CA TYR A 310 22.47 7.45 20.68
C TYR A 310 21.93 6.55 21.82
N ARG A 311 22.10 5.23 21.69
CA ARG A 311 21.68 4.25 22.70
C ARG A 311 22.50 4.24 23.99
N SER A 312 23.78 4.63 23.97
CA SER A 312 24.56 4.84 25.20
C SER A 312 24.31 6.22 25.83
N GLY A 313 23.42 7.04 25.28
CA GLY A 313 23.15 8.40 25.75
C GLY A 313 24.27 9.39 25.39
N GLN A 314 25.04 9.11 24.34
CA GLN A 314 26.28 9.78 23.98
C GLN A 314 26.25 10.31 22.54
N LEU A 315 27.24 11.14 22.23
CA LEU A 315 27.58 11.52 20.86
C LEU A 315 28.84 10.78 20.43
N ALA A 316 28.79 10.14 19.27
CA ALA A 316 29.95 9.58 18.62
C ALA A 316 30.96 10.70 18.26
N PRO A 317 32.28 10.42 18.28
CA PRO A 317 33.29 11.31 17.71
C PRO A 317 33.03 11.66 16.24
N GLU A 318 33.45 12.84 15.79
CA GLU A 318 33.51 13.17 14.35
C GLU A 318 34.35 12.11 13.63
N GLY A 319 33.95 11.70 12.42
CA GLY A 319 34.67 10.68 11.66
C GLY A 319 34.37 9.23 12.05
N THR A 320 33.57 8.98 13.10
CA THR A 320 33.05 7.63 13.40
C THR A 320 32.18 7.13 12.25
N ALA A 321 32.27 5.86 11.85
CA ALA A 321 31.43 5.31 10.79
C ALA A 321 29.94 5.32 11.17
N CYS A 322 29.08 5.67 10.22
CA CYS A 322 27.62 5.67 10.38
C CYS A 322 27.06 4.25 10.33
N ASP A 323 26.44 3.81 11.41
CA ASP A 323 25.66 2.56 11.49
C ASP A 323 24.21 2.73 10.96
N VAL A 324 23.68 3.96 10.94
CA VAL A 324 22.38 4.32 10.29
C VAL A 324 22.30 4.03 8.80
N VAL A 325 23.44 3.82 8.12
CA VAL A 325 23.54 3.43 6.71
C VAL A 325 24.66 2.38 6.56
N THR A 326 24.34 1.14 6.93
CA THR A 326 25.25 0.00 6.79
C THR A 326 25.04 -0.67 5.43
N ALA A 327 26.03 -0.66 4.55
CA ALA A 327 26.00 -1.35 3.26
C ALA A 327 26.66 -2.75 3.34
N MET A 328 26.12 -3.74 2.62
CA MET A 328 26.69 -5.08 2.62
C MET A 328 28.03 -5.15 1.88
N GLY A 329 28.99 -5.84 2.48
CA GLY A 329 30.16 -6.32 1.75
C GLY A 329 29.78 -7.47 0.83
N LYS A 330 29.91 -7.27 -0.49
CA LYS A 330 30.39 -8.37 -1.35
C LYS A 330 31.86 -8.63 -1.02
N THR A 331 32.27 -9.88 -1.08
CA THR A 331 33.65 -10.33 -0.78
C THR A 331 34.68 -9.53 -1.58
N ILE A 332 35.47 -8.71 -0.88
CA ILE A 332 36.53 -7.84 -1.43
C ILE A 332 36.02 -6.91 -2.55
N VAL A 333 35.30 -5.85 -2.16
CA VAL A 333 35.49 -4.56 -2.85
C VAL A 333 36.84 -4.03 -2.39
N THR A 334 37.84 -4.02 -3.28
CA THR A 334 39.16 -3.48 -2.98
C THR A 334 39.06 -2.00 -2.59
N THR A 335 39.90 -1.58 -1.65
CA THR A 335 39.81 -0.28 -0.99
C THR A 335 39.89 0.95 -1.92
N PRO A 336 39.25 2.08 -1.55
CA PRO A 336 38.51 2.32 -0.29
C PRO A 336 37.04 1.90 -0.38
N ALA A 337 36.54 1.23 0.67
CA ALA A 337 35.10 1.19 0.90
C ALA A 337 34.62 2.60 1.33
N ILE A 338 33.48 3.05 0.82
CA ILE A 338 32.92 4.37 1.17
C ILE A 338 32.29 4.28 2.56
N ALA A 339 33.10 4.53 3.59
CA ALA A 339 32.62 4.70 4.95
C ALA A 339 31.94 6.08 5.07
N TYR A 340 30.61 6.09 5.18
CA TYR A 340 29.87 7.27 5.63
C TYR A 340 30.23 7.55 7.09
N VAL A 341 30.40 8.82 7.46
CA VAL A 341 30.88 9.19 8.79
C VAL A 341 30.01 10.22 9.50
N VAL A 342 30.08 10.18 10.83
CA VAL A 342 29.52 11.19 11.73
C VAL A 342 30.16 12.54 11.42
N ASN A 343 29.33 13.49 11.05
CA ASN A 343 29.68 14.90 10.90
C ASN A 343 28.55 15.72 11.55
N ARG A 344 28.88 16.55 12.54
CA ARG A 344 27.90 17.44 13.20
C ARG A 344 28.04 18.90 12.77
N GLN A 345 28.97 19.20 11.88
CA GLN A 345 29.17 20.55 11.35
C GLN A 345 28.04 20.91 10.36
N ALA A 346 27.55 22.15 10.43
CA ALA A 346 26.45 22.64 9.61
C ALA A 346 26.92 23.27 8.27
N SER A 347 28.18 23.67 8.19
CA SER A 347 28.70 24.57 7.15
C SER A 347 30.08 24.21 6.57
N SER A 348 30.64 23.05 6.95
CA SER A 348 31.96 22.63 6.49
C SER A 348 32.02 21.16 6.06
N VAL A 349 32.53 20.96 4.84
CA VAL A 349 33.11 19.70 4.37
C VAL A 349 34.38 19.42 5.20
N PRO A 350 34.75 18.15 5.49
CA PRO A 350 35.87 17.84 6.36
C PRO A 350 37.19 18.54 5.99
N ASN A 351 37.92 18.98 7.02
CA ASN A 351 39.14 19.75 6.88
C ASN A 351 40.22 18.95 6.13
N GLY A 352 40.60 19.42 4.94
CA GLY A 352 41.40 18.67 3.96
C GLY A 352 40.80 18.65 2.55
N VAL A 353 39.50 18.90 2.39
CA VAL A 353 38.85 19.07 1.08
C VAL A 353 38.78 20.56 0.71
N THR A 354 39.65 21.00 -0.21
CA THR A 354 39.63 22.39 -0.70
C THR A 354 38.54 22.59 -1.77
N VAL A 355 37.33 22.94 -1.35
CA VAL A 355 36.39 23.64 -2.25
C VAL A 355 36.88 25.08 -2.39
N THR A 356 37.33 25.48 -3.58
CA THR A 356 38.12 26.71 -3.78
C THR A 356 37.31 28.00 -3.80
N SER A 357 36.90 28.49 -2.63
CA SER A 357 36.96 29.94 -2.35
C SER A 357 36.98 30.25 -0.84
N PRO A 358 37.78 31.22 -0.37
CA PRO A 358 37.63 31.78 0.97
C PRO A 358 36.38 32.67 0.99
N GLY A 359 35.41 32.38 1.87
CA GLY A 359 34.29 33.29 2.15
C GLY A 359 32.87 32.72 2.07
N CYS A 360 32.66 31.40 2.02
CA CYS A 360 31.31 30.82 2.09
C CYS A 360 30.55 31.32 3.33
N THR A 361 29.48 32.08 3.09
CA THR A 361 28.47 32.47 4.09
C THR A 361 27.09 31.95 3.63
N SER A 362 26.06 32.10 4.45
CA SER A 362 24.70 31.60 4.15
C SER A 362 24.05 32.18 2.89
N ALA A 363 24.63 33.23 2.29
CA ALA A 363 24.15 33.92 1.09
C ALA A 363 25.03 33.67 -0.16
N THR A 364 25.99 32.75 -0.11
CA THR A 364 26.92 32.47 -1.22
C THR A 364 26.40 31.33 -2.11
N PRO A 365 26.03 31.57 -3.40
CA PRO A 365 25.64 30.50 -4.31
C PRO A 365 26.76 29.48 -4.53
N ALA A 366 26.39 28.23 -4.83
CA ALA A 366 27.29 27.09 -5.07
C ALA A 366 28.20 26.64 -3.89
N CYS A 367 28.06 27.18 -2.67
CA CYS A 367 28.65 26.55 -1.48
C CYS A 367 27.85 25.30 -1.08
N ALA A 368 28.52 24.17 -0.87
CA ALA A 368 27.89 22.89 -0.51
C ALA A 368 27.31 22.91 0.93
N ARG A 369 26.10 22.36 1.13
CA ARG A 369 25.38 22.41 2.42
C ARG A 369 24.87 21.03 2.82
N TRP A 370 24.92 20.72 4.12
CA TRP A 370 24.27 19.51 4.65
C TRP A 370 22.76 19.73 4.81
N VAL A 371 21.96 18.92 4.12
CA VAL A 371 20.50 18.84 4.25
C VAL A 371 20.13 17.48 4.84
N THR A 372 19.17 17.43 5.76
CA THR A 372 18.67 16.17 6.34
C THR A 372 17.79 15.42 5.33
N SER A 373 17.91 14.10 5.29
CA SER A 373 17.02 13.25 4.48
C SER A 373 15.55 13.44 4.89
N ASN A 374 14.64 13.29 3.93
CA ASN A 374 13.20 13.11 4.19
C ASN A 374 12.85 11.61 4.28
N TRP A 375 11.59 11.29 4.58
CA TRP A 375 11.13 9.90 4.70
C TRP A 375 11.24 9.11 3.38
N TRP A 376 10.99 9.73 2.23
CA TRP A 376 11.10 9.06 0.92
C TRP A 376 12.56 8.77 0.53
N ASP A 377 13.52 9.63 0.89
CA ASP A 377 14.95 9.35 0.74
C ASP A 377 15.35 8.09 1.53
N ILE A 378 14.91 7.97 2.79
CA ILE A 378 15.20 6.82 3.67
C ILE A 378 14.62 5.53 3.06
N SER A 379 13.40 5.58 2.53
CA SER A 379 12.78 4.43 1.85
C SER A 379 13.47 4.07 0.53
N TYR A 380 13.95 5.06 -0.23
CA TYR A 380 14.78 4.84 -1.41
C TYR A 380 16.11 4.18 -1.07
N HIS A 381 16.82 4.66 -0.03
CA HIS A 381 18.08 4.06 0.44
C HIS A 381 17.90 2.59 0.77
N GLY A 382 16.90 2.25 1.60
CA GLY A 382 16.59 0.87 1.97
C GLY A 382 16.35 -0.04 0.75
N ASN A 383 15.63 0.45 -0.27
CA ASN A 383 15.17 -0.37 -1.40
C ASN A 383 16.09 -0.36 -2.62
N LYS A 384 16.99 0.61 -2.77
CA LYS A 384 17.84 0.77 -3.96
C LYS A 384 19.32 0.79 -3.61
N ASP A 385 19.80 1.82 -2.93
CA ASP A 385 21.25 2.02 -2.69
C ASP A 385 21.86 0.91 -1.81
N ILE A 386 21.07 0.37 -0.90
CA ILE A 386 21.48 -0.64 0.10
C ILE A 386 21.28 -2.08 -0.41
N GLY A 387 20.59 -2.26 -1.56
CA GLY A 387 20.55 -3.50 -2.34
C GLY A 387 19.17 -4.17 -2.49
N GLY A 388 18.13 -3.72 -1.79
CA GLY A 388 16.73 -4.14 -2.01
C GLY A 388 16.42 -5.63 -1.78
N GLY A 389 17.29 -6.36 -1.08
CA GLY A 389 17.11 -7.78 -0.76
C GLY A 389 16.35 -8.01 0.56
N PRO A 390 16.17 -9.27 0.99
CA PRO A 390 15.47 -9.64 2.23
C PRO A 390 16.26 -9.27 3.52
N TYR A 391 17.26 -8.41 3.41
CA TYR A 391 18.16 -7.96 4.47
C TYR A 391 18.27 -6.44 4.58
N SER A 392 17.64 -5.68 3.66
CA SER A 392 17.69 -4.22 3.61
C SER A 392 16.40 -3.57 4.13
N PHE A 393 16.56 -2.50 4.91
CA PHE A 393 15.52 -1.89 5.73
C PHE A 393 15.36 -0.39 5.52
N GLN A 394 14.16 0.10 5.84
CA GLN A 394 13.89 1.49 6.23
C GLN A 394 13.13 1.55 7.57
N GLY A 395 13.39 2.58 8.37
CA GLY A 395 12.68 2.87 9.62
C GLY A 395 11.66 4.00 9.44
N ASN A 396 10.62 3.78 8.64
CA ASN A 396 9.61 4.79 8.32
C ASN A 396 8.28 4.52 9.06
N PRO A 397 7.62 5.54 9.64
CA PRO A 397 6.28 5.39 10.20
C PRO A 397 5.25 5.17 9.08
N GLY A 398 4.24 4.35 9.36
CA GLY A 398 3.01 4.31 8.56
C GLY A 398 2.14 5.53 8.82
N MET A 399 1.18 5.79 7.92
CA MET A 399 0.23 6.89 8.12
C MET A 399 -0.93 6.48 9.03
N VAL A 400 -1.65 5.39 8.69
CA VAL A 400 -2.63 4.76 9.57
C VAL A 400 -2.31 3.28 9.73
N TRP A 401 -2.28 2.77 10.97
CA TRP A 401 -2.08 1.34 11.26
C TRP A 401 -3.07 0.84 12.32
N MET A 402 -3.98 -0.03 11.93
CA MET A 402 -5.02 -0.59 12.79
C MET A 402 -4.80 -2.09 12.94
N GLN A 403 -4.80 -2.59 14.17
CA GLN A 403 -4.50 -4.00 14.48
C GLN A 403 -5.61 -4.62 15.31
N HIS A 404 -5.95 -5.89 15.04
CA HIS A 404 -7.00 -6.66 15.70
C HIS A 404 -8.28 -5.82 15.87
N SER A 405 -8.99 -5.58 14.77
CA SER A 405 -10.08 -4.59 14.74
C SER A 405 -11.39 -5.16 14.22
N LYS A 406 -12.50 -4.70 14.78
CA LYS A 406 -13.86 -5.11 14.41
C LYS A 406 -14.70 -3.91 14.01
N ASN A 407 -15.34 -3.95 12.85
CA ASN A 407 -16.11 -2.83 12.27
C ASN A 407 -15.33 -1.50 12.23
N LEU A 408 -14.23 -1.51 11.48
CA LEU A 408 -13.35 -0.38 11.23
C LEU A 408 -13.82 0.42 10.00
N THR A 409 -13.86 1.76 10.08
CA THR A 409 -14.33 2.63 8.97
C THR A 409 -13.34 3.73 8.61
N LEU A 410 -13.11 3.93 7.31
CA LEU A 410 -12.37 5.05 6.72
C LEU A 410 -13.25 5.69 5.63
N TYR A 411 -13.69 6.95 5.83
CA TYR A 411 -14.78 7.52 5.02
C TYR A 411 -14.59 8.97 4.57
N GLN A 412 -14.71 9.23 3.27
CA GLN A 412 -14.57 10.53 2.59
C GLN A 412 -13.23 11.29 2.76
N ILE A 413 -12.33 10.78 3.61
CA ILE A 413 -11.10 11.45 4.00
C ILE A 413 -10.05 11.44 2.89
N THR A 414 -9.31 12.54 2.79
CA THR A 414 -8.13 12.63 1.93
C THR A 414 -6.86 12.27 2.72
N LEU A 415 -6.10 11.30 2.25
CA LEU A 415 -4.78 10.93 2.77
C LEU A 415 -3.70 11.38 1.77
N ARG A 416 -2.79 12.26 2.20
CA ARG A 416 -1.74 12.89 1.38
C ARG A 416 -0.34 12.49 1.83
N ASN A 417 0.56 12.34 0.86
CA ASN A 417 2.02 12.32 1.05
C ASN A 417 2.50 11.33 2.13
N SER A 418 2.05 10.08 2.03
CA SER A 418 2.35 9.06 3.05
C SER A 418 3.86 8.80 3.18
N THR A 419 4.29 8.49 4.41
CA THR A 419 5.70 8.24 4.79
C THR A 419 6.13 6.79 4.58
N PHE A 420 5.16 5.88 4.58
CA PHE A 420 5.24 4.46 4.23
C PHE A 420 3.80 4.05 3.79
N PHE A 421 3.35 2.82 4.03
CA PHE A 421 1.97 2.40 3.77
C PHE A 421 0.94 3.40 4.35
N THR A 422 -0.11 3.64 3.59
CA THR A 422 -1.06 4.74 3.83
C THR A 422 -2.16 4.32 4.82
N PHE A 423 -2.70 3.11 4.66
CA PHE A 423 -3.64 2.50 5.61
C PHE A 423 -3.41 0.98 5.67
N GLU A 424 -2.77 0.50 6.75
CA GLU A 424 -2.55 -0.94 7.03
C GLU A 424 -3.54 -1.42 8.11
N ALA A 425 -4.21 -2.54 7.84
CA ALA A 425 -5.26 -3.11 8.70
C ALA A 425 -5.00 -4.61 8.98
N ASP A 426 -4.36 -4.91 10.10
CA ASP A 426 -4.00 -6.27 10.53
C ASP A 426 -5.15 -6.97 11.26
N GLY A 427 -5.61 -8.11 10.77
CA GLY A 427 -6.58 -8.98 11.44
C GLY A 427 -7.92 -8.28 11.70
N VAL A 428 -8.64 -7.98 10.62
CA VAL A 428 -9.87 -7.18 10.64
C VAL A 428 -11.12 -8.00 10.28
N ASP A 429 -12.16 -7.88 11.11
CA ASP A 429 -13.51 -8.37 10.86
C ASP A 429 -14.47 -7.19 10.70
N GLY A 430 -14.76 -6.84 9.45
CA GLY A 430 -15.51 -5.64 9.11
C GLY A 430 -14.57 -4.46 8.89
N LEU A 431 -14.25 -4.18 7.64
CA LEU A 431 -13.53 -2.98 7.20
C LEU A 431 -14.32 -2.30 6.09
N THR A 432 -14.61 -1.01 6.22
CA THR A 432 -15.23 -0.21 5.16
C THR A 432 -14.34 0.97 4.83
N VAL A 433 -13.78 0.99 3.61
CA VAL A 433 -13.00 2.10 3.03
C VAL A 433 -13.78 2.68 1.87
N TRP A 434 -14.40 3.84 2.07
CA TRP A 434 -15.43 4.36 1.17
C TRP A 434 -15.23 5.83 0.81
N GLY A 435 -15.19 6.13 -0.49
CA GLY A 435 -15.12 7.50 -1.02
C GLY A 435 -13.85 8.28 -0.66
N ILE A 436 -12.77 7.59 -0.26
CA ILE A 436 -11.51 8.21 0.16
C ILE A 436 -10.70 8.72 -1.04
N LYS A 437 -9.74 9.60 -0.77
CA LYS A 437 -8.72 10.02 -1.75
C LYS A 437 -7.33 9.71 -1.21
N ILE A 438 -6.52 8.92 -1.90
CA ILE A 438 -5.10 8.72 -1.60
C ILE A 438 -4.28 9.43 -2.66
N LYS A 439 -3.37 10.33 -2.24
CA LYS A 439 -2.43 11.02 -3.14
C LYS A 439 -1.02 11.07 -2.56
N THR A 440 -0.16 10.18 -3.05
CA THR A 440 1.30 10.19 -2.80
C THR A 440 1.98 10.09 -4.16
N PRO A 441 2.88 11.02 -4.53
CA PRO A 441 3.33 11.14 -5.91
C PRO A 441 4.28 10.01 -6.32
N LEU A 442 4.21 9.56 -7.59
CA LEU A 442 5.17 8.60 -8.17
C LEU A 442 6.62 9.07 -8.02
N LEU A 443 6.84 10.34 -8.36
CA LEU A 443 8.14 11.00 -8.29
C LEU A 443 8.15 11.96 -7.10
N PRO A 444 9.21 12.02 -6.30
CA PRO A 444 9.36 13.07 -5.26
C PRO A 444 9.14 14.47 -5.82
N ASP A 445 9.66 14.72 -7.03
CA ASP A 445 9.50 15.99 -7.75
C ASP A 445 8.07 16.30 -8.21
N ALA A 446 7.16 15.34 -8.26
CA ALA A 446 5.74 15.60 -8.55
C ALA A 446 4.96 16.14 -7.32
N ALA A 447 5.58 16.24 -6.14
CA ALA A 447 5.15 17.17 -5.09
C ALA A 447 5.72 18.59 -5.29
N ASN A 448 6.95 18.70 -5.83
CA ASN A 448 7.66 19.97 -6.01
C ASN A 448 7.17 20.78 -7.22
N GLN A 449 6.74 20.11 -8.30
CA GLN A 449 6.34 20.80 -9.53
C GLN A 449 5.03 21.59 -9.38
N ALA A 450 5.18 22.93 -9.42
CA ALA A 450 4.12 23.94 -9.59
C ALA A 450 3.09 24.14 -8.44
N GLY A 451 3.42 23.75 -7.19
CA GLY A 451 2.53 23.93 -6.05
C GLY A 451 3.19 24.50 -4.78
N VAL A 452 3.89 23.64 -4.04
CA VAL A 452 4.05 23.71 -2.57
C VAL A 452 4.97 24.81 -2.00
N GLY A 453 5.46 25.75 -2.80
CA GLY A 453 6.38 26.80 -2.33
C GLY A 453 7.74 26.30 -1.78
N LEU A 454 8.02 25.00 -1.92
CA LEU A 454 9.34 24.39 -1.67
C LEU A 454 10.14 24.34 -2.98
N ASN A 455 10.29 25.49 -3.63
CA ASN A 455 11.26 25.64 -4.68
C ASN A 455 12.68 25.56 -4.07
N ASN A 456 13.53 24.71 -4.63
CA ASN A 456 14.92 24.55 -4.22
C ASN A 456 15.71 25.87 -4.33
N ASP A 457 15.27 26.78 -5.21
CA ASP A 457 15.76 28.15 -5.37
C ASP A 457 15.91 28.90 -4.02
N ALA A 458 15.06 28.63 -3.03
CA ALA A 458 15.12 29.26 -1.70
C ALA A 458 16.28 28.76 -0.81
N PHE A 459 17.00 27.70 -1.22
CA PHE A 459 18.09 27.09 -0.44
C PHE A 459 19.38 26.86 -1.25
N ASP A 460 19.30 26.70 -2.58
CA ASP A 460 20.45 26.56 -3.50
C ASP A 460 20.58 27.68 -4.57
N GLY A 461 19.47 28.33 -4.94
CA GLY A 461 19.45 29.41 -5.93
C GLY A 461 19.61 29.00 -7.40
N VAL A 462 19.38 27.73 -7.78
CA VAL A 462 19.61 27.22 -9.15
C VAL A 462 18.34 26.66 -9.79
N SER A 463 17.82 27.36 -10.80
CA SER A 463 16.66 26.92 -11.58
C SER A 463 16.97 25.78 -12.56
N GLY A 464 16.03 24.85 -12.75
CA GLY A 464 15.79 24.24 -14.06
C GLY A 464 16.16 22.77 -14.30
N SER A 465 16.25 21.90 -13.29
CA SER A 465 16.32 20.44 -13.50
C SER A 465 15.76 19.62 -12.34
N TYR A 466 14.49 19.25 -12.44
CA TYR A 466 13.70 18.55 -11.41
C TYR A 466 13.55 17.05 -11.75
N THR A 467 14.61 16.26 -11.50
CA THR A 467 14.68 14.82 -11.85
C THR A 467 15.37 13.96 -10.79
N LYS A 468 15.39 14.41 -9.52
CA LYS A 468 16.31 13.91 -8.49
C LYS A 468 15.72 13.97 -7.07
N LEU A 469 15.84 12.86 -6.35
CA LEU A 469 15.82 12.84 -4.88
C LEU A 469 16.95 13.74 -4.32
N TYR A 470 16.90 14.05 -3.02
CA TYR A 470 18.03 14.74 -2.37
C TYR A 470 19.34 13.96 -2.50
N THR A 471 19.26 12.65 -2.73
CA THR A 471 20.35 11.72 -3.06
C THR A 471 21.09 12.00 -4.37
N GLY A 472 20.70 13.03 -5.14
CA GLY A 472 21.35 13.43 -6.39
C GLY A 472 21.31 12.37 -7.52
N ALA A 473 20.69 11.23 -7.28
CA ALA A 473 20.49 10.17 -8.27
C ALA A 473 19.53 10.65 -9.36
N THR A 474 19.91 10.43 -10.62
CA THR A 474 18.98 10.62 -11.74
C THR A 474 17.92 9.52 -11.66
N ILE A 475 16.64 9.90 -11.61
CA ILE A 475 15.56 8.93 -11.63
C ILE A 475 15.41 8.38 -13.06
N ASP A 476 15.92 7.18 -13.31
CA ASP A 476 15.69 6.40 -14.53
C ASP A 476 14.40 5.56 -14.45
N ALA A 477 13.95 5.03 -15.58
CA ALA A 477 12.72 4.25 -15.73
C ALA A 477 12.68 2.90 -14.97
N SER A 478 13.81 2.46 -14.39
CA SER A 478 13.90 1.30 -13.49
C SER A 478 13.94 1.71 -12.02
N SER A 479 14.29 2.96 -11.73
CA SER A 479 14.25 3.56 -10.39
C SER A 479 12.82 4.01 -10.06
N THR A 480 12.01 3.03 -9.67
CA THR A 480 10.56 3.15 -9.46
C THR A 480 10.18 3.97 -8.21
N GLY A 481 10.46 5.28 -8.25
CA GLY A 481 9.73 6.32 -7.53
C GLY A 481 9.90 6.41 -6.02
N VAL A 482 8.95 7.13 -5.40
CA VAL A 482 8.67 7.05 -3.95
C VAL A 482 8.34 5.60 -3.59
N LYS A 483 8.80 5.14 -2.42
CA LYS A 483 8.82 3.70 -2.08
C LYS A 483 7.92 3.31 -0.91
N ASN A 484 7.25 2.16 -1.05
CA ASN A 484 6.43 1.53 -0.02
C ASN A 484 5.36 2.46 0.53
N THR A 485 4.63 3.17 -0.36
CA THR A 485 3.49 4.00 0.01
C THR A 485 2.17 3.42 -0.46
N ASP A 486 2.06 2.10 -0.33
CA ASP A 486 0.87 1.28 -0.58
C ASP A 486 -0.40 1.96 -0.03
N GLY A 487 -1.52 1.86 -0.76
CA GLY A 487 -2.75 2.59 -0.49
C GLY A 487 -3.56 2.02 0.67
N VAL A 488 -4.20 0.87 0.44
CA VAL A 488 -5.07 0.19 1.41
C VAL A 488 -4.66 -1.27 1.53
N ASP A 489 -4.22 -1.66 2.72
CA ASP A 489 -3.56 -2.95 2.95
C ASP A 489 -4.27 -3.78 4.03
N PRO A 490 -5.30 -4.58 3.67
CA PRO A 490 -5.85 -5.60 4.55
C PRO A 490 -4.85 -6.75 4.69
N SER A 491 -4.35 -6.96 5.90
CA SER A 491 -3.31 -7.92 6.24
C SER A 491 -3.79 -8.84 7.36
N VAL A 492 -3.27 -10.07 7.45
CA VAL A 492 -3.53 -10.91 8.63
C VAL A 492 -2.70 -10.45 9.82
N ALA A 493 -3.25 -10.58 11.03
CA ALA A 493 -2.51 -10.27 12.24
C ALA A 493 -1.54 -11.41 12.62
N SER A 494 -0.66 -11.13 13.60
CA SER A 494 0.34 -12.07 14.11
C SER A 494 -0.21 -13.34 14.78
N GLY A 495 -1.52 -13.40 15.02
CA GLY A 495 -2.22 -14.50 15.67
C GLY A 495 -3.59 -14.07 16.20
N PRO A 496 -4.40 -15.00 16.74
CA PRO A 496 -5.58 -14.66 17.51
C PRO A 496 -5.20 -14.02 18.86
N ALA A 497 -6.08 -13.18 19.41
CA ALA A 497 -5.90 -12.50 20.67
C ALA A 497 -7.20 -12.48 21.50
N PHE A 498 -7.08 -12.62 22.83
CA PHE A 498 -8.18 -12.33 23.76
C PHE A 498 -7.77 -11.13 24.64
N ALA A 499 -8.06 -9.94 24.14
CA ALA A 499 -7.46 -8.70 24.60
C ALA A 499 -8.50 -7.69 25.09
N LYS A 500 -8.09 -6.82 26.02
CA LYS A 500 -8.89 -5.65 26.39
C LYS A 500 -8.91 -4.66 25.23
N LEU A 501 -10.04 -3.99 25.04
CA LEU A 501 -10.15 -2.92 24.06
C LEU A 501 -9.26 -1.75 24.49
N GLN A 502 -8.55 -1.14 23.55
CA GLN A 502 -7.78 0.08 23.81
C GLN A 502 -8.74 1.27 23.91
N THR A 503 -8.84 1.91 25.07
CA THR A 503 -9.81 3.00 25.33
C THR A 503 -9.17 4.38 25.41
N GLY A 504 -7.85 4.45 25.21
CA GLY A 504 -7.05 5.67 25.19
C GLY A 504 -5.57 5.33 25.05
N SER A 505 -4.71 6.35 25.01
CA SER A 505 -3.24 6.21 24.87
C SER A 505 -2.58 5.40 26.00
N GLY A 506 -3.20 5.35 27.17
CA GLY A 506 -2.76 4.57 28.34
C GLY A 506 -3.90 3.87 29.10
N THR A 507 -5.07 3.68 28.47
CA THR A 507 -6.24 3.07 29.12
C THR A 507 -6.82 1.93 28.28
N SER A 508 -7.46 0.96 28.97
CA SER A 508 -8.13 -0.17 28.34
C SER A 508 -9.42 -0.55 29.07
N SER A 509 -10.30 -1.28 28.37
CA SER A 509 -11.60 -1.71 28.90
C SER A 509 -11.50 -2.62 30.12
N SER A 510 -12.59 -2.76 30.87
CA SER A 510 -12.66 -3.68 32.02
C SER A 510 -12.53 -5.15 31.61
N GLY A 511 -13.34 -5.60 30.65
CA GLY A 511 -13.33 -6.94 30.06
C GLY A 511 -12.54 -7.04 28.75
N SER A 512 -12.24 -8.27 28.34
CA SER A 512 -11.56 -8.61 27.07
C SER A 512 -12.55 -9.07 26.00
N VAL A 513 -12.11 -8.99 24.74
CA VAL A 513 -12.82 -9.36 23.50
C VAL A 513 -11.90 -10.28 22.69
N HIS A 514 -12.47 -11.29 22.02
CA HIS A 514 -11.73 -12.17 21.12
C HIS A 514 -11.50 -11.50 19.76
N PHE A 515 -10.35 -11.76 19.16
CA PHE A 515 -10.02 -11.43 17.79
C PHE A 515 -9.34 -12.66 17.19
N ASP A 516 -9.80 -13.14 16.04
CA ASP A 516 -9.29 -14.39 15.43
C ASP A 516 -8.00 -14.18 14.58
N GLY A 517 -7.64 -12.93 14.30
CA GLY A 517 -6.46 -12.54 13.52
C GLY A 517 -6.64 -12.64 12.00
N TYR A 518 -7.83 -13.01 11.52
CA TYR A 518 -8.14 -13.18 10.10
C TYR A 518 -8.59 -11.87 9.44
N VAL A 519 -8.63 -11.85 8.10
CA VAL A 519 -9.25 -10.76 7.32
C VAL A 519 -10.56 -11.25 6.70
N LYS A 520 -11.66 -10.59 7.04
CA LYS A 520 -13.01 -10.86 6.53
C LYS A 520 -13.90 -9.61 6.60
N ASN A 521 -15.03 -9.62 5.89
CA ASN A 521 -16.00 -8.52 5.86
C ASN A 521 -15.42 -7.16 5.39
N VAL A 522 -14.54 -7.18 4.38
CA VAL A 522 -13.87 -6.00 3.81
C VAL A 522 -14.63 -5.42 2.62
N ALA A 523 -14.78 -4.10 2.56
CA ALA A 523 -15.25 -3.36 1.39
C ALA A 523 -14.34 -2.15 1.11
N ILE A 524 -13.77 -2.07 -0.09
CA ILE A 524 -12.93 -0.95 -0.55
C ILE A 524 -13.56 -0.37 -1.82
N VAL A 525 -14.35 0.69 -1.67
CA VAL A 525 -15.25 1.18 -2.75
C VAL A 525 -15.31 2.69 -2.97
N TYR A 526 -15.57 3.09 -4.22
CA TYR A 526 -15.73 4.50 -4.66
C TYR A 526 -14.52 5.39 -4.41
N ASN A 527 -13.33 4.81 -4.26
CA ASN A 527 -12.13 5.55 -3.85
C ASN A 527 -11.32 6.07 -5.05
N TYR A 528 -10.56 7.14 -4.80
CA TYR A 528 -9.62 7.73 -5.76
C TYR A 528 -8.19 7.45 -5.29
N LEU A 529 -7.54 6.46 -5.90
CA LEU A 529 -6.30 5.86 -5.41
C LEU A 529 -5.12 6.24 -6.32
N SER A 530 -4.24 7.11 -5.82
CA SER A 530 -2.99 7.53 -6.48
C SER A 530 -1.79 7.51 -5.51
N PRO A 531 -1.41 6.33 -4.97
CA PRO A 531 -0.10 6.12 -4.31
C PRO A 531 1.05 5.97 -5.33
N SER A 532 2.27 5.76 -4.84
CA SER A 532 3.43 5.40 -5.67
C SER A 532 3.70 3.89 -5.75
N ASP A 533 3.21 3.12 -4.78
CA ASP A 533 3.30 1.65 -4.72
C ASP A 533 1.89 1.03 -4.93
N ASP A 534 1.55 -0.13 -4.39
CA ASP A 534 0.22 -0.76 -4.57
C ASP A 534 -0.98 0.18 -4.30
N ASN A 535 -2.04 0.10 -5.10
CA ASN A 535 -3.29 0.83 -4.85
C ASN A 535 -4.08 0.15 -3.72
N VAL A 536 -4.14 -1.18 -3.75
CA VAL A 536 -4.65 -2.06 -2.68
C VAL A 536 -3.75 -3.29 -2.64
N ALA A 537 -3.32 -3.77 -1.48
CA ALA A 537 -2.59 -5.04 -1.35
C ALA A 537 -3.13 -5.93 -0.23
N PHE A 538 -3.86 -6.99 -0.62
CA PHE A 538 -4.24 -8.05 0.33
C PHE A 538 -3.02 -8.90 0.67
N LYS A 539 -2.59 -8.85 1.94
CA LYS A 539 -1.35 -9.48 2.41
C LYS A 539 -1.68 -10.66 3.34
N GLY A 540 -1.57 -11.89 2.81
CA GLY A 540 -1.83 -13.15 3.54
C GLY A 540 -0.78 -13.50 4.61
N GLY A 541 0.03 -12.54 5.04
CA GLY A 541 0.97 -12.63 6.15
C GLY A 541 2.17 -13.54 5.95
N LEU A 542 3.21 -13.28 6.74
CA LEU A 542 4.26 -14.25 7.06
C LEU A 542 4.07 -14.86 8.45
N ALA A 543 3.31 -14.19 9.33
CA ALA A 543 2.62 -14.84 10.43
C ALA A 543 1.36 -15.53 9.92
N ASP A 544 1.14 -16.77 10.36
CA ASP A 544 -0.06 -17.55 10.05
C ASP A 544 -0.98 -17.57 11.29
N PRO A 545 -2.12 -16.83 11.29
CA PRO A 545 -3.00 -16.76 12.45
C PRO A 545 -3.77 -18.06 12.72
N ARG A 546 -3.70 -19.06 11.83
CA ARG A 546 -4.41 -20.33 12.02
C ARG A 546 -3.81 -21.14 13.19
N PRO A 547 -4.61 -21.95 13.92
CA PRO A 547 -4.10 -22.88 14.92
C PRO A 547 -2.97 -23.75 14.34
N GLN A 548 -1.94 -24.06 15.13
CA GLN A 548 -0.73 -24.75 14.65
C GLN A 548 -1.04 -26.05 13.87
N ALA A 549 -2.06 -26.81 14.27
CA ALA A 549 -2.49 -28.04 13.58
C ALA A 549 -3.20 -27.83 12.23
N ALA A 550 -3.40 -26.58 11.80
CA ALA A 550 -3.99 -26.17 10.53
C ALA A 550 -2.99 -25.47 9.58
N GLN A 551 -1.83 -25.07 10.11
CA GLN A 551 -0.78 -24.42 9.34
C GLN A 551 -0.20 -25.41 8.32
N GLY A 552 -0.08 -24.99 7.06
CA GLY A 552 0.39 -25.86 5.96
C GLY A 552 -0.61 -26.91 5.44
N ALA A 553 -1.88 -26.88 5.85
CA ALA A 553 -2.89 -27.86 5.43
C ALA A 553 -3.26 -27.75 3.92
N ALA A 554 -2.69 -28.61 3.08
CA ALA A 554 -2.86 -28.57 1.63
C ALA A 554 -4.22 -29.06 1.09
N SER A 555 -4.92 -29.95 1.81
CA SER A 555 -6.23 -30.50 1.41
C SER A 555 -7.08 -30.92 2.62
N GLY A 556 -8.42 -30.86 2.47
CA GLY A 556 -9.38 -31.31 3.47
C GLY A 556 -10.48 -30.29 3.81
N ALA A 557 -11.52 -30.75 4.51
CA ALA A 557 -12.67 -29.93 4.95
C ALA A 557 -12.35 -29.03 6.16
N SER A 558 -11.16 -29.14 6.73
CA SER A 558 -10.68 -28.32 7.86
C SER A 558 -9.74 -27.18 7.42
N LYS A 559 -9.69 -26.84 6.11
CA LYS A 559 -8.95 -25.67 5.64
C LYS A 559 -9.58 -24.41 6.22
N LEU A 560 -8.79 -23.65 6.97
CA LEU A 560 -8.95 -22.20 7.08
C LEU A 560 -7.88 -21.50 6.26
N TRP A 561 -8.19 -20.29 5.84
CA TRP A 561 -7.30 -19.36 5.16
C TRP A 561 -7.18 -18.07 5.97
N GLY A 562 -6.09 -17.33 5.83
CA GLY A 562 -5.85 -16.08 6.53
C GLY A 562 -6.80 -14.96 6.11
N ILE A 563 -7.02 -14.85 4.80
CA ILE A 563 -7.96 -13.91 4.16
C ILE A 563 -9.03 -14.73 3.46
N ASP A 564 -10.29 -14.53 3.80
CA ASP A 564 -11.39 -15.38 3.34
C ASP A 564 -12.74 -14.65 3.32
N GLY A 565 -13.22 -14.31 2.12
CA GLY A 565 -14.51 -13.66 1.91
C GLY A 565 -15.76 -14.54 1.99
N ASP A 566 -15.65 -15.84 2.27
CA ASP A 566 -16.83 -16.66 2.67
C ASP A 566 -16.97 -16.76 4.20
N ARG A 567 -16.00 -16.24 4.97
CA ARG A 567 -15.98 -16.40 6.43
C ARG A 567 -16.84 -15.35 7.12
N ASP A 568 -17.85 -15.83 7.86
CA ASP A 568 -18.74 -15.02 8.69
C ASP A 568 -19.33 -13.81 7.93
N VAL A 569 -19.75 -14.04 6.68
CA VAL A 569 -20.20 -12.99 5.75
C VAL A 569 -21.33 -12.16 6.38
N SER A 570 -21.07 -10.87 6.51
CA SER A 570 -21.99 -9.85 7.04
C SER A 570 -23.32 -9.88 6.28
N SER A 571 -24.45 -9.91 7.00
CA SER A 571 -25.78 -10.09 6.40
C SER A 571 -26.20 -8.95 5.44
N ASN A 572 -25.52 -7.80 5.50
CA ASN A 572 -25.75 -6.65 4.64
C ASN A 572 -25.00 -6.65 3.28
N ARG A 573 -24.47 -7.79 2.81
CA ARG A 573 -23.78 -7.89 1.50
C ARG A 573 -23.80 -9.31 0.94
N THR A 574 -23.57 -9.44 -0.38
CA THR A 574 -23.46 -10.75 -1.05
C THR A 574 -22.10 -11.44 -0.86
N PHE A 575 -21.00 -10.67 -0.80
CA PHE A 575 -19.64 -11.22 -0.69
C PHE A 575 -18.88 -10.60 0.50
N GLY A 576 -18.13 -11.42 1.25
CA GLY A 576 -17.40 -10.94 2.42
C GLY A 576 -16.19 -10.05 2.10
N ILE A 577 -15.63 -10.11 0.89
CA ILE A 577 -14.53 -9.21 0.47
C ILE A 577 -14.81 -8.65 -0.93
N VAL A 578 -14.96 -7.31 -1.00
CA VAL A 578 -15.23 -6.57 -2.25
C VAL A 578 -14.28 -5.39 -2.47
N VAL A 579 -13.83 -5.19 -3.71
CA VAL A 579 -13.10 -3.99 -4.17
C VAL A 579 -13.75 -3.48 -5.45
N ALA A 580 -14.48 -2.37 -5.40
CA ALA A 580 -15.33 -1.96 -6.52
C ALA A 580 -15.51 -0.45 -6.73
N HIS A 581 -15.80 -0.04 -7.96
CA HIS A 581 -16.05 1.36 -8.36
C HIS A 581 -14.88 2.33 -8.03
N ASN A 582 -13.66 1.82 -7.90
CA ASN A 582 -12.49 2.64 -7.58
C ASN A 582 -11.85 3.20 -8.86
N HIS A 583 -11.39 4.44 -8.79
CA HIS A 583 -10.52 5.05 -9.79
C HIS A 583 -9.07 4.98 -9.31
N ASN A 584 -8.31 4.07 -9.91
CA ASN A 584 -6.88 3.90 -9.69
C ASN A 584 -6.13 4.73 -10.74
N TYR A 585 -5.10 5.47 -10.35
CA TYR A 585 -4.37 6.37 -11.26
C TYR A 585 -2.89 5.96 -11.34
N THR A 586 -2.14 6.35 -10.31
CA THR A 586 -0.76 5.95 -10.12
C THR A 586 -0.67 4.78 -9.14
N GLY A 587 0.39 3.97 -9.26
CA GLY A 587 0.69 2.88 -8.34
C GLY A 587 0.95 1.56 -9.03
N HIS A 588 1.08 0.50 -8.23
CA HIS A 588 1.32 -0.87 -8.66
C HIS A 588 0.07 -1.77 -8.62
N GLY A 589 -1.11 -1.16 -8.73
CA GLY A 589 -2.36 -1.84 -9.08
C GLY A 589 -3.14 -2.41 -7.89
N LEU A 590 -4.17 -3.18 -8.22
CA LEU A 590 -4.92 -3.98 -7.24
C LEU A 590 -4.24 -5.34 -7.09
N SER A 591 -3.56 -5.54 -5.96
CA SER A 591 -2.64 -6.63 -5.69
C SER A 591 -3.13 -7.63 -4.65
N ILE A 592 -2.71 -8.88 -4.84
CA ILE A 592 -2.63 -9.91 -3.79
C ILE A 592 -1.16 -10.29 -3.59
N GLY A 593 -0.71 -10.36 -2.33
CA GLY A 593 0.66 -10.69 -1.94
C GLY A 593 1.60 -9.48 -1.79
N SER A 594 2.93 -9.65 -1.74
CA SER A 594 3.68 -10.90 -1.93
C SER A 594 3.58 -11.98 -0.84
N PRO A 595 3.33 -11.70 0.46
CA PRO A 595 3.11 -12.76 1.43
C PRO A 595 1.71 -13.36 1.26
N THR A 596 1.64 -14.68 1.11
CA THR A 596 0.42 -15.46 0.86
C THR A 596 0.31 -16.68 1.80
N ASN A 597 1.12 -16.72 2.86
CA ASN A 597 1.42 -17.93 3.64
C ASN A 597 0.20 -18.51 4.39
N ALA A 598 -0.63 -17.64 4.98
CA ALA A 598 -1.89 -18.06 5.61
C ALA A 598 -2.98 -18.46 4.59
N GLY A 599 -2.78 -18.17 3.30
CA GLY A 599 -3.74 -18.35 2.21
C GLY A 599 -4.72 -17.17 2.05
N VAL A 600 -5.14 -16.94 0.81
CA VAL A 600 -6.00 -15.82 0.40
C VAL A 600 -7.09 -16.31 -0.55
N ARG A 601 -8.37 -16.09 -0.23
CA ARG A 601 -9.48 -16.55 -1.09
C ARG A 601 -10.77 -15.72 -1.01
N ASN A 602 -11.66 -15.99 -1.97
CA ASN A 602 -13.02 -15.45 -2.05
C ASN A 602 -13.03 -13.92 -2.09
N ILE A 603 -12.29 -13.36 -3.06
CA ILE A 603 -12.13 -11.90 -3.24
C ILE A 603 -12.78 -11.49 -4.56
N HIS A 604 -13.71 -10.52 -4.49
CA HIS A 604 -14.46 -10.02 -5.64
C HIS A 604 -14.04 -8.60 -6.00
N ILE A 605 -13.55 -8.39 -7.23
CA ILE A 605 -12.92 -7.15 -7.70
C ILE A 605 -13.60 -6.73 -9.01
N TYR A 606 -14.50 -5.75 -8.96
CA TYR A 606 -15.40 -5.44 -10.09
C TYR A 606 -15.64 -3.94 -10.33
N ASP A 607 -15.93 -3.57 -11.58
CA ASP A 607 -16.08 -2.18 -12.05
C ASP A 607 -14.95 -1.24 -11.54
N ASN A 608 -13.68 -1.63 -11.75
CA ASN A 608 -12.53 -0.80 -11.37
C ASN A 608 -11.88 -0.13 -12.59
N TYR A 609 -11.51 1.14 -12.44
CA TYR A 609 -10.91 1.96 -13.49
C TYR A 609 -9.42 2.18 -13.19
N PHE A 610 -8.58 2.16 -14.22
CA PHE A 610 -7.14 2.36 -14.14
C PHE A 610 -6.69 3.39 -15.19
N ASP A 611 -6.40 4.61 -14.74
CA ASP A 611 -6.06 5.77 -15.58
C ASP A 611 -4.64 6.27 -15.31
N GLY A 612 -3.67 5.54 -15.88
CA GLY A 612 -2.25 5.80 -15.70
C GLY A 612 -1.63 6.73 -16.75
N GLY A 613 -0.36 7.08 -16.53
CA GLY A 613 0.41 8.00 -17.39
C GLY A 613 1.31 7.35 -18.44
N TYR A 614 1.29 6.02 -18.61
CA TYR A 614 2.21 5.33 -19.53
C TYR A 614 1.74 5.45 -20.99
N ASP A 615 2.51 6.19 -21.80
CA ASP A 615 2.23 6.44 -23.21
C ASP A 615 2.92 5.44 -24.18
N GLY A 616 3.69 4.48 -23.66
CA GLY A 616 4.49 3.54 -24.45
C GLY A 616 5.77 4.11 -25.08
N ASN A 617 6.07 5.39 -24.89
CA ASN A 617 7.14 6.12 -25.60
C ASN A 617 8.09 6.87 -24.64
N ASN A 618 7.60 7.37 -23.51
CA ASN A 618 8.35 8.15 -22.55
C ASN A 618 8.74 7.33 -21.31
N ALA A 619 10.03 7.05 -21.20
CA ALA A 619 10.64 6.33 -20.09
C ALA A 619 10.51 7.06 -18.73
N ALA A 620 10.36 8.39 -18.71
CA ALA A 620 10.22 9.14 -17.44
C ALA A 620 8.82 9.00 -16.80
N THR A 621 7.82 8.55 -17.56
CA THR A 621 6.49 8.17 -17.07
C THR A 621 6.34 6.66 -16.85
N ASP A 622 7.36 5.87 -17.20
CA ASP A 622 7.34 4.41 -17.26
C ASP A 622 7.61 3.72 -15.90
N MET A 623 7.02 4.28 -14.84
CA MET A 623 7.33 4.00 -13.43
C MET A 623 6.90 2.62 -12.91
N GLY A 624 6.58 1.66 -13.78
CA GLY A 624 6.09 0.33 -13.38
C GLY A 624 4.59 0.28 -13.07
N LEU A 625 3.77 1.14 -13.70
CA LEU A 625 2.33 1.18 -13.47
C LEU A 625 1.65 -0.17 -13.80
N VAL A 626 0.94 -0.75 -12.82
CA VAL A 626 0.31 -2.08 -12.95
C VAL A 626 -1.22 -1.98 -12.83
N GLY A 627 -1.95 -2.84 -13.55
CA GLY A 627 -3.40 -3.00 -13.42
C GLY A 627 -3.80 -3.99 -12.32
N LEU A 628 -3.96 -5.27 -12.69
CA LEU A 628 -4.35 -6.35 -11.77
C LEU A 628 -3.16 -7.27 -11.50
N ARG A 629 -2.94 -7.63 -10.23
CA ARG A 629 -1.74 -8.38 -9.82
C ARG A 629 -1.98 -9.46 -8.76
N ILE A 630 -1.36 -10.62 -8.96
CA ILE A 630 -1.12 -11.60 -7.91
C ILE A 630 0.38 -11.94 -7.93
N LYS A 631 1.06 -11.68 -6.81
CA LYS A 631 2.51 -11.84 -6.65
C LYS A 631 2.82 -12.75 -5.46
N SER A 632 3.80 -13.63 -5.57
CA SER A 632 4.29 -14.48 -4.47
C SER A 632 5.70 -15.00 -4.75
N GLY A 633 6.28 -15.76 -3.83
CA GLY A 633 7.65 -16.29 -3.91
C GLY A 633 7.92 -17.44 -2.93
N GLN A 634 9.14 -17.98 -2.95
CA GLN A 634 9.49 -19.25 -2.31
C GLN A 634 9.25 -19.33 -0.79
N ALA A 635 9.57 -18.27 -0.03
CA ALA A 635 9.31 -18.22 1.42
C ALA A 635 7.93 -17.63 1.74
N ARG A 636 7.18 -17.24 0.72
CA ARG A 636 5.99 -16.39 0.78
C ARG A 636 4.75 -17.07 0.21
N GLY A 637 4.89 -18.28 -0.32
CA GLY A 637 3.86 -19.04 -1.01
C GLY A 637 2.75 -19.54 -0.10
N GLY A 638 1.63 -19.89 -0.73
CA GLY A 638 0.44 -20.43 -0.10
C GLY A 638 -0.68 -20.57 -1.12
N ASP A 639 -1.87 -20.91 -0.61
CA ASP A 639 -3.10 -21.11 -1.40
C ASP A 639 -3.71 -19.76 -1.78
N VAL A 640 -3.79 -19.46 -3.08
CA VAL A 640 -4.53 -18.31 -3.63
C VAL A 640 -5.61 -18.86 -4.56
N SER A 641 -6.86 -18.85 -4.10
CA SER A 641 -7.99 -19.54 -4.72
C SER A 641 -9.28 -18.69 -4.72
N ASN A 642 -10.22 -18.95 -5.62
CA ASN A 642 -11.50 -18.24 -5.73
C ASN A 642 -11.32 -16.69 -5.79
N ILE A 643 -10.59 -16.20 -6.79
CA ILE A 643 -10.38 -14.77 -7.01
C ILE A 643 -11.13 -14.33 -8.27
N TYR A 644 -12.07 -13.39 -8.13
CA TYR A 644 -12.96 -12.98 -9.20
C TYR A 644 -12.69 -11.53 -9.61
N TYR A 645 -12.20 -11.33 -10.82
CA TYR A 645 -12.10 -10.02 -11.46
C TYR A 645 -13.24 -9.89 -12.49
N ASP A 646 -14.12 -8.88 -12.37
CA ASP A 646 -15.28 -8.73 -13.26
C ASP A 646 -15.59 -7.26 -13.60
N GLY A 647 -15.16 -6.80 -14.77
CA GLY A 647 -15.30 -5.38 -15.14
C GLY A 647 -14.07 -4.58 -14.73
N ALA A 648 -13.15 -4.36 -15.67
CA ALA A 648 -12.08 -3.40 -15.47
C ALA A 648 -11.74 -2.66 -16.77
N CYS A 649 -11.71 -1.33 -16.70
CA CYS A 649 -11.29 -0.46 -17.81
C CYS A 649 -9.87 0.07 -17.50
N MET A 650 -8.90 -0.21 -18.37
CA MET A 650 -7.50 0.16 -18.14
C MET A 650 -6.93 0.96 -19.30
N ARG A 651 -6.31 2.10 -19.03
CA ARG A 651 -5.53 2.88 -20.00
C ARG A 651 -4.29 3.49 -19.35
N GLY A 652 -3.22 3.61 -20.13
CA GLY A 652 -1.98 4.24 -19.65
C GLY A 652 -1.24 3.43 -18.58
N ILE A 653 -1.35 2.10 -18.63
CA ILE A 653 -0.76 1.14 -17.69
C ILE A 653 0.37 0.39 -18.39
N LYS A 654 1.53 0.24 -17.72
CA LYS A 654 2.70 -0.45 -18.28
C LYS A 654 2.48 -1.96 -18.29
N ASP A 655 2.06 -2.52 -17.17
CA ASP A 655 1.86 -3.95 -16.98
C ASP A 655 0.39 -4.19 -16.63
N PHE A 656 -0.47 -4.41 -17.64
CA PHE A 656 -1.91 -4.54 -17.42
C PHE A 656 -2.23 -5.69 -16.44
N LEU A 657 -1.58 -6.85 -16.63
CA LEU A 657 -1.76 -8.05 -15.81
C LEU A 657 -0.40 -8.63 -15.37
N ILE A 658 -0.23 -8.88 -14.08
CA ILE A 658 0.93 -9.61 -13.52
C ILE A 658 0.46 -10.74 -12.61
N PHE A 659 0.66 -11.99 -13.03
CA PHE A 659 0.43 -13.17 -12.22
C PHE A 659 1.76 -13.95 -12.12
N GLU A 660 2.45 -13.81 -10.98
CA GLU A 660 3.85 -14.23 -10.82
C GLU A 660 4.10 -14.94 -9.48
N GLN A 661 4.44 -16.22 -9.56
CA GLN A 661 4.79 -17.09 -8.42
C GLN A 661 6.30 -17.01 -8.06
N TYR A 662 7.02 -16.02 -8.58
CA TYR A 662 8.49 -15.90 -8.51
C TYR A 662 8.93 -14.44 -8.36
N TYR A 663 8.11 -13.62 -7.70
CA TYR A 663 8.30 -12.18 -7.53
C TYR A 663 9.59 -11.89 -6.72
N THR A 664 9.89 -12.74 -5.74
CA THR A 664 11.22 -12.90 -5.13
C THR A 664 11.91 -14.12 -5.74
N SER A 665 13.18 -14.00 -6.09
CA SER A 665 13.96 -15.14 -6.60
C SER A 665 14.44 -16.04 -5.44
N PRO A 666 14.58 -17.37 -5.64
CA PRO A 666 15.10 -18.30 -4.62
C PRO A 666 16.38 -17.86 -3.90
N ALA A 667 17.34 -17.31 -4.65
CA ALA A 667 18.60 -16.81 -4.11
C ALA A 667 18.45 -15.53 -3.27
N ALA A 668 17.30 -14.87 -3.32
CA ALA A 668 16.93 -13.67 -2.58
C ALA A 668 15.68 -13.87 -1.68
N ASP A 669 15.29 -15.12 -1.41
CA ASP A 669 14.20 -15.48 -0.47
C ASP A 669 14.54 -16.69 0.45
N PRO A 670 15.79 -16.88 0.95
CA PRO A 670 16.13 -18.01 1.81
C PRO A 670 15.66 -17.78 3.26
N TYR A 671 14.46 -18.25 3.61
CA TYR A 671 13.99 -18.28 5.00
C TYR A 671 14.50 -19.53 5.75
N PRO A 672 15.29 -19.40 6.84
CA PRO A 672 15.67 -20.53 7.69
C PRO A 672 14.54 -20.87 8.69
N GLY A 673 13.73 -21.89 8.40
CA GLY A 673 12.82 -22.50 9.39
C GLY A 673 11.34 -22.63 9.03
N LEU A 674 10.79 -21.81 8.12
CA LEU A 674 9.40 -21.98 7.61
C LEU A 674 9.24 -23.17 6.65
N GLY A 675 10.35 -23.68 6.10
CA GLY A 675 10.33 -24.68 5.03
C GLY A 675 10.04 -24.07 3.65
N TRP A 676 9.80 -24.94 2.67
CA TRP A 676 9.39 -24.54 1.32
C TRP A 676 7.87 -24.36 1.28
N LEU A 677 7.40 -23.16 0.93
CA LEU A 677 5.97 -22.87 0.79
C LEU A 677 5.66 -22.62 -0.68
N VAL A 678 4.98 -23.57 -1.34
CA VAL A 678 4.63 -23.49 -2.76
C VAL A 678 3.58 -22.39 -2.98
N PRO A 679 3.80 -21.37 -3.82
CA PRO A 679 2.71 -20.53 -4.33
C PRO A 679 1.76 -21.37 -5.20
N ASN A 680 0.50 -21.49 -4.78
CA ASN A 680 -0.52 -22.30 -5.44
C ASN A 680 -1.65 -21.37 -5.91
N PHE A 681 -1.63 -20.98 -7.18
CA PHE A 681 -2.60 -20.03 -7.76
C PHE A 681 -3.60 -20.79 -8.64
N HIS A 682 -4.85 -20.89 -8.22
CA HIS A 682 -5.91 -21.57 -8.96
C HIS A 682 -7.28 -20.91 -8.76
N ASP A 683 -8.31 -21.37 -9.47
CA ASP A 683 -9.69 -20.86 -9.36
C ASP A 683 -9.78 -19.31 -9.47
N ILE A 684 -8.91 -18.72 -10.28
CA ILE A 684 -8.92 -17.30 -10.63
C ILE A 684 -9.81 -17.11 -11.87
N VAL A 685 -10.83 -16.27 -11.79
CA VAL A 685 -11.70 -15.93 -12.93
C VAL A 685 -11.52 -14.46 -13.27
N MET A 686 -11.35 -14.15 -14.55
CA MET A 686 -11.29 -12.79 -15.07
C MET A 686 -12.30 -12.63 -16.20
N SER A 687 -13.31 -11.80 -15.94
CA SER A 687 -14.39 -11.46 -16.86
C SER A 687 -14.40 -9.96 -17.17
N ASN A 688 -14.77 -9.60 -18.40
CA ASN A 688 -15.11 -8.22 -18.78
C ASN A 688 -13.96 -7.21 -18.52
N VAL A 689 -12.75 -7.50 -18.96
CA VAL A 689 -11.57 -6.62 -18.81
C VAL A 689 -11.16 -6.03 -20.15
N ARG A 690 -10.97 -4.71 -20.22
CA ARG A 690 -10.57 -4.01 -21.45
C ARG A 690 -9.32 -3.14 -21.24
N MET A 691 -8.33 -3.37 -22.09
CA MET A 691 -7.04 -2.68 -22.09
C MET A 691 -6.98 -1.72 -23.29
N MET A 692 -6.72 -0.44 -23.03
CA MET A 692 -6.96 0.66 -23.97
C MET A 692 -5.75 1.59 -24.12
N ASN A 693 -5.62 2.20 -25.30
CA ASN A 693 -4.66 3.26 -25.55
C ASN A 693 -5.17 4.61 -24.98
N ILE A 694 -4.25 5.48 -24.56
CA ILE A 694 -4.61 6.76 -23.93
C ILE A 694 -5.15 7.78 -24.95
N PRO A 695 -6.07 8.69 -24.57
CA PRO A 695 -6.69 9.62 -25.52
C PRO A 695 -5.72 10.53 -26.27
N SER A 696 -4.60 10.91 -25.65
CA SER A 696 -3.52 11.70 -26.27
C SER A 696 -2.84 10.94 -27.41
N ASN A 697 -2.46 9.68 -27.18
CA ASN A 697 -1.89 8.80 -28.22
C ASN A 697 -2.90 8.58 -29.36
N LYS A 698 -4.16 8.26 -29.04
CA LYS A 698 -5.24 8.12 -30.05
C LYS A 698 -5.37 9.37 -30.92
N SER A 699 -5.32 10.55 -30.29
CA SER A 699 -5.38 11.85 -30.98
C SER A 699 -4.13 12.16 -31.83
N ALA A 700 -2.97 11.63 -31.45
CA ALA A 700 -1.70 11.78 -32.18
C ALA A 700 -1.46 10.68 -33.24
N GLY A 701 -2.36 9.71 -33.38
CA GLY A 701 -2.16 8.54 -34.25
C GLY A 701 -1.10 7.55 -33.75
N LEU A 702 -0.73 7.62 -32.46
CA LEU A 702 0.28 6.77 -31.83
C LEU A 702 -0.36 5.51 -31.25
N VAL A 703 0.33 4.39 -31.41
CA VAL A 703 -0.05 3.09 -30.85
C VAL A 703 0.38 3.05 -29.38
N GLY A 704 -0.55 2.69 -28.48
CA GLY A 704 -0.26 2.49 -27.06
C GLY A 704 0.55 1.22 -26.82
N ALA A 705 1.05 1.02 -25.61
CA ALA A 705 1.77 -0.20 -25.24
C ALA A 705 1.34 -0.71 -23.86
N GLY A 706 1.58 -2.00 -23.63
CA GLY A 706 1.59 -2.58 -22.29
C GLY A 706 2.02 -4.05 -22.31
N ASN A 707 2.19 -4.64 -21.13
CA ASN A 707 2.67 -6.00 -20.96
C ASN A 707 1.68 -6.89 -20.22
N LEU A 708 1.77 -8.19 -20.49
CA LEU A 708 1.14 -9.26 -19.70
C LEU A 708 2.24 -10.19 -19.17
N THR A 709 2.24 -10.48 -17.88
CA THR A 709 3.18 -11.41 -17.24
C THR A 709 2.43 -12.57 -16.60
N PHE A 710 2.73 -13.79 -17.04
CA PHE A 710 2.21 -15.03 -16.45
C PHE A 710 3.38 -15.98 -16.20
N ARG A 711 3.89 -16.00 -14.95
CA ARG A 711 5.05 -16.81 -14.56
C ARG A 711 4.69 -17.75 -13.40
N GLY A 712 4.27 -18.96 -13.76
CA GLY A 712 4.17 -20.08 -12.83
C GLY A 712 5.54 -20.63 -12.41
N LEU A 713 5.57 -21.33 -11.27
CA LEU A 713 6.77 -21.83 -10.62
C LEU A 713 7.28 -23.12 -11.28
N HIS A 714 8.55 -23.12 -11.70
CA HIS A 714 9.19 -24.30 -12.26
C HIS A 714 9.70 -25.28 -11.22
N ALA A 715 9.65 -26.58 -11.57
CA ALA A 715 10.49 -27.59 -10.97
C ALA A 715 11.95 -27.32 -11.39
N ASP A 716 12.75 -26.84 -10.44
CA ASP A 716 14.19 -26.71 -10.53
C ASP A 716 14.84 -27.90 -9.82
N THR A 717 15.60 -28.69 -10.59
CA THR A 717 16.37 -29.83 -10.10
C THR A 717 17.39 -29.48 -9.01
N ALA A 718 17.79 -28.21 -8.89
CA ALA A 718 18.68 -27.74 -7.81
C ALA A 718 17.97 -27.60 -6.44
N TYR A 719 16.64 -27.47 -6.43
CA TYR A 719 15.85 -27.24 -5.20
C TYR A 719 14.83 -28.35 -4.90
N ALA A 720 14.72 -29.38 -5.75
CA ALA A 720 13.85 -30.55 -5.59
C ALA A 720 12.37 -30.20 -5.33
N ASN A 721 11.91 -29.09 -5.91
CA ASN A 721 10.59 -28.51 -5.67
C ASN A 721 9.52 -29.02 -6.64
N THR A 722 8.25 -28.93 -6.21
CA THR A 722 7.09 -29.18 -7.06
C THR A 722 6.85 -28.02 -8.03
N GLN A 723 6.58 -28.34 -9.29
CA GLN A 723 6.05 -27.37 -10.26
C GLN A 723 4.68 -26.87 -9.80
N SER A 724 4.43 -25.56 -9.91
CA SER A 724 3.11 -24.96 -9.76
C SER A 724 2.72 -24.24 -11.05
N ILE A 725 1.47 -24.39 -11.45
CA ILE A 725 0.90 -23.89 -12.69
C ILE A 725 -0.21 -22.92 -12.29
N ILE A 726 -0.27 -21.76 -12.93
CA ILE A 726 -1.32 -20.78 -12.66
C ILE A 726 -2.59 -21.27 -13.37
N GLN A 727 -3.63 -21.60 -12.60
CA GLN A 727 -4.93 -22.00 -13.14
C GLN A 727 -5.86 -20.79 -13.07
N MET A 728 -6.36 -20.37 -14.22
CA MET A 728 -7.27 -19.25 -14.31
C MET A 728 -8.22 -19.40 -15.51
N THR A 729 -9.27 -18.60 -15.55
CA THR A 729 -10.18 -18.46 -16.69
C THR A 729 -10.19 -17.01 -17.17
N LEU A 730 -10.11 -16.80 -18.48
CA LEU A 730 -10.25 -15.49 -19.12
C LEU A 730 -11.50 -15.52 -20.01
N ASP A 731 -12.43 -14.61 -19.77
CA ASP A 731 -13.67 -14.43 -20.53
C ASP A 731 -13.90 -12.94 -20.78
N ASN A 732 -14.28 -12.54 -21.99
CA ASN A 732 -14.36 -11.14 -22.39
C ASN A 732 -13.15 -10.29 -21.91
N VAL A 733 -11.94 -10.78 -22.19
CA VAL A 733 -10.68 -10.08 -21.89
C VAL A 733 -10.11 -9.58 -23.21
N VAL A 734 -10.18 -8.27 -23.39
CA VAL A 734 -10.06 -7.58 -24.68
C VAL A 734 -8.98 -6.52 -24.64
N VAL A 735 -8.27 -6.38 -25.75
CA VAL A 735 -7.30 -5.31 -25.98
C VAL A 735 -7.76 -4.49 -27.19
N ASP A 736 -7.83 -3.17 -27.04
CA ASP A 736 -8.10 -2.25 -28.17
C ASP A 736 -7.04 -2.46 -29.27
N SER A 737 -7.45 -2.47 -30.54
CA SER A 737 -6.58 -2.80 -31.69
C SER A 737 -5.46 -1.78 -31.99
N ASP A 738 -5.39 -0.70 -31.20
CA ASP A 738 -4.33 0.31 -31.20
C ASP A 738 -3.43 0.27 -29.94
N VAL A 739 -3.46 -0.84 -29.19
CA VAL A 739 -2.51 -1.16 -28.12
C VAL A 739 -1.61 -2.33 -28.53
N LYS A 740 -0.29 -2.12 -28.48
CA LYS A 740 0.70 -3.18 -28.63
C LYS A 740 0.93 -3.89 -27.30
N ILE A 741 0.59 -5.18 -27.25
CA ILE A 741 0.91 -6.04 -26.10
C ILE A 741 2.24 -6.76 -26.30
N SER A 742 3.04 -6.81 -25.23
CA SER A 742 4.16 -7.75 -25.08
C SER A 742 3.79 -8.81 -24.03
N ILE A 743 4.08 -10.09 -24.28
CA ILE A 743 3.91 -11.14 -23.26
C ILE A 743 5.29 -11.54 -22.74
N ALA A 744 5.50 -11.38 -21.43
CA ALA A 744 6.81 -11.57 -20.79
C ALA A 744 6.82 -12.79 -19.88
N ASN A 745 8.02 -13.35 -19.68
CA ASN A 745 8.32 -14.32 -18.62
C ASN A 745 7.48 -15.61 -18.59
N LEU A 746 6.94 -16.06 -19.74
CA LEU A 746 6.24 -17.33 -19.85
C LEU A 746 7.14 -18.51 -19.46
N SER A 747 6.87 -19.15 -18.33
CA SER A 747 7.48 -20.43 -17.96
C SER A 747 6.99 -21.56 -18.88
N LYS A 748 7.82 -22.57 -19.15
CA LYS A 748 7.48 -23.76 -19.97
C LYS A 748 6.32 -24.58 -19.35
N GLY A 749 5.09 -24.40 -19.87
CA GLY A 749 3.90 -25.14 -19.43
C GLY A 749 3.17 -24.44 -18.28
N VAL A 750 2.67 -23.24 -18.55
CA VAL A 750 2.22 -22.26 -17.52
C VAL A 750 0.73 -22.17 -17.28
N LEU A 751 -0.10 -22.65 -18.20
CA LEU A 751 -1.53 -22.33 -18.22
C LEU A 751 -2.35 -23.56 -18.60
N ASN A 752 -3.26 -23.95 -17.71
CA ASN A 752 -4.25 -25.01 -17.92
C ASN A 752 -5.63 -24.39 -17.79
N LEU A 753 -6.22 -23.97 -18.91
CA LEU A 753 -7.54 -23.33 -18.95
C LEU A 753 -8.62 -24.43 -18.92
N GLY A 754 -9.36 -24.51 -17.82
CA GLY A 754 -10.40 -25.53 -17.64
C GLY A 754 -11.60 -25.29 -18.56
N ALA A 755 -12.02 -26.33 -19.29
CA ALA A 755 -13.25 -26.28 -20.06
C ALA A 755 -14.47 -26.44 -19.14
N LEU A 756 -15.53 -25.68 -19.39
CA LEU A 756 -16.82 -25.78 -18.69
C LEU A 756 -17.69 -26.97 -19.16
N ASP A 757 -17.16 -27.86 -20.01
CA ASP A 757 -17.91 -28.95 -20.66
C ASP A 757 -17.94 -30.28 -19.85
N GLY A 758 -17.17 -30.38 -18.76
CA GLY A 758 -17.13 -31.56 -17.91
C GLY A 758 -16.36 -32.77 -18.48
N SER A 759 -15.56 -32.59 -19.53
CA SER A 759 -14.84 -33.68 -20.20
C SER A 759 -13.69 -34.26 -19.35
N THR A 760 -13.80 -35.54 -18.98
CA THR A 760 -12.84 -36.21 -18.08
C THR A 760 -11.61 -36.76 -18.84
N GLN A 761 -10.60 -35.93 -19.10
CA GLN A 761 -9.28 -36.41 -19.57
C GLN A 761 -8.10 -35.77 -18.84
N SER A 762 -7.23 -36.61 -18.29
CA SER A 762 -5.89 -36.24 -17.87
C SER A 762 -4.86 -37.29 -18.29
N LYS A 763 -3.81 -36.84 -19.00
CA LYS A 763 -2.51 -37.50 -19.16
C LYS A 763 -1.54 -36.50 -19.81
N ALA A 764 -0.24 -36.72 -19.61
CA ALA A 764 0.77 -35.70 -19.86
C ALA A 764 1.16 -35.53 -21.36
N ALA A 765 1.89 -34.42 -21.61
CA ALA A 765 2.35 -33.88 -22.89
C ALA A 765 1.30 -33.09 -23.71
N ASN A 766 1.76 -31.99 -24.31
CA ASN A 766 1.02 -31.08 -25.21
C ASN A 766 -0.17 -30.32 -24.57
N ALA A 767 0.11 -29.37 -23.69
CA ALA A 767 -0.87 -28.37 -23.27
C ALA A 767 -1.09 -27.32 -24.38
N ASN A 768 -2.32 -27.23 -24.89
CA ASN A 768 -2.75 -26.15 -25.78
C ASN A 768 -3.17 -24.92 -24.94
N LEU A 769 -2.88 -23.72 -25.43
CA LEU A 769 -3.53 -22.51 -24.95
C LEU A 769 -4.89 -22.37 -25.64
N THR A 770 -5.88 -23.04 -25.07
CA THR A 770 -7.31 -22.95 -25.42
C THR A 770 -7.87 -21.64 -24.88
N LEU A 771 -7.70 -20.53 -25.60
CA LEU A 771 -8.44 -19.31 -25.28
C LEU A 771 -9.93 -19.62 -25.28
N GLY A 772 -10.63 -19.23 -24.20
CA GLY A 772 -12.09 -19.30 -24.13
C GLY A 772 -12.73 -18.38 -25.17
N ALA A 773 -14.04 -18.54 -25.37
CA ALA A 773 -14.77 -17.97 -26.49
C ALA A 773 -14.66 -16.43 -26.69
N ASN A 774 -14.20 -15.69 -25.69
CA ASN A 774 -14.22 -14.23 -25.69
C ASN A 774 -12.87 -13.55 -25.36
N VAL A 775 -11.73 -14.17 -25.68
CA VAL A 775 -10.40 -13.54 -25.50
C VAL A 775 -9.83 -13.05 -26.84
N SER A 776 -9.76 -11.73 -27.03
CA SER A 776 -9.35 -11.11 -28.31
C SER A 776 -8.08 -10.27 -28.17
N LEU A 777 -6.98 -10.78 -28.74
CA LEU A 777 -5.65 -10.17 -28.71
C LEU A 777 -5.32 -9.48 -30.04
N LEU A 778 -5.82 -8.26 -30.23
CA LEU A 778 -5.77 -7.55 -31.52
C LEU A 778 -4.46 -6.77 -31.75
N GLY A 779 -3.36 -7.49 -31.95
CA GLY A 779 -2.13 -6.94 -32.53
C GLY A 779 -2.12 -7.07 -34.06
N ARG A 780 -1.68 -6.03 -34.79
CA ARG A 780 -1.52 -6.10 -36.25
C ARG A 780 -0.55 -7.23 -36.62
N SER A 781 -1.09 -8.27 -37.26
CA SER A 781 -0.41 -9.51 -37.68
C SER A 781 0.35 -10.27 -36.58
N PHE A 782 -0.38 -11.03 -35.76
CA PHE A 782 -0.03 -12.46 -35.70
C PHE A 782 -0.48 -13.09 -37.03
N ALA A 783 0.48 -13.54 -37.85
CA ALA A 783 0.18 -13.98 -39.19
C ALA A 783 -0.60 -15.31 -39.19
N HIS A 784 -1.83 -15.29 -39.73
CA HIS A 784 -2.61 -16.49 -40.04
C HIS A 784 -1.96 -17.24 -41.22
N GLY A 785 -0.86 -17.94 -40.95
CA GLY A 785 -0.06 -18.63 -41.97
C GLY A 785 1.16 -19.34 -41.39
N THR A 786 1.05 -20.66 -41.26
CA THR A 786 2.17 -21.62 -41.15
C THR A 786 3.34 -21.27 -40.21
N GLY A 787 3.24 -21.68 -38.94
CA GLY A 787 4.42 -22.13 -38.19
C GLY A 787 5.41 -21.07 -37.68
N GLY A 788 4.96 -19.84 -37.39
CA GLY A 788 5.80 -18.81 -36.76
C GLY A 788 6.19 -19.17 -35.31
N ILE A 789 7.45 -19.56 -35.10
CA ILE A 789 7.99 -19.85 -33.76
C ILE A 789 8.27 -18.54 -33.01
N LEU A 790 7.69 -18.36 -31.82
CA LEU A 790 8.09 -17.32 -30.88
C LEU A 790 9.48 -17.63 -30.30
N THR A 791 10.53 -17.03 -30.86
CA THR A 791 11.89 -17.13 -30.32
C THR A 791 12.09 -16.18 -29.14
N ASN A 792 12.53 -16.73 -28.00
CA ASN A 792 12.91 -15.91 -26.84
C ASN A 792 14.07 -14.96 -27.20
N ALA A 793 13.86 -13.66 -27.03
CA ALA A 793 14.76 -12.60 -27.45
C ALA A 793 15.55 -11.94 -26.29
N THR A 794 15.67 -12.58 -25.12
CA THR A 794 16.53 -12.09 -24.03
C THR A 794 17.81 -12.92 -23.87
N SER A 795 18.93 -12.34 -24.30
CA SER A 795 20.27 -12.89 -24.07
C SER A 795 20.74 -12.63 -22.63
N GLY A 796 20.22 -13.43 -21.68
CA GLY A 796 20.45 -13.26 -20.23
C GLY A 796 20.86 -14.55 -19.50
N ALA A 797 22.17 -14.83 -19.48
CA ALA A 797 22.86 -15.72 -18.53
C ALA A 797 22.13 -17.01 -18.06
N GLY A 798 22.05 -18.04 -18.91
CA GLY A 798 21.60 -19.38 -18.51
C GLY A 798 21.63 -20.41 -19.65
N ALA A 799 22.71 -21.20 -19.76
CA ALA A 799 22.91 -22.14 -20.86
C ALA A 799 22.20 -23.49 -20.61
N TYR A 800 20.88 -23.53 -20.81
CA TYR A 800 20.06 -24.74 -20.63
C TYR A 800 19.88 -25.53 -21.93
N THR A 801 20.76 -26.51 -22.16
CA THR A 801 20.78 -27.32 -23.40
C THR A 801 19.82 -28.52 -23.36
N ALA A 802 18.53 -28.27 -23.60
CA ALA A 802 17.53 -29.31 -23.90
C ALA A 802 16.47 -28.80 -24.91
N PRO A 803 16.17 -29.51 -26.03
CA PRO A 803 15.32 -28.98 -27.10
C PRO A 803 13.82 -28.87 -26.75
N VAL A 804 13.13 -28.00 -27.50
CA VAL A 804 11.67 -27.87 -27.71
C VAL A 804 10.69 -28.44 -26.65
N ASN A 805 10.00 -27.52 -25.98
CA ASN A 805 8.55 -27.63 -25.74
C ASN A 805 7.93 -26.35 -26.31
N THR A 806 7.04 -26.47 -27.29
CA THR A 806 6.45 -25.34 -28.02
C THR A 806 5.17 -24.87 -27.34
N LEU A 807 4.96 -23.55 -27.24
CA LEU A 807 3.66 -22.99 -26.89
C LEU A 807 2.74 -23.01 -28.11
N ASN A 808 1.78 -23.93 -28.13
CA ASN A 808 0.73 -23.95 -29.14
C ASN A 808 -0.45 -23.08 -28.69
N LEU A 809 -0.62 -21.94 -29.35
CA LEU A 809 -1.83 -21.12 -29.30
C LEU A 809 -2.89 -21.76 -30.19
N THR A 810 -4.02 -22.17 -29.60
CA THR A 810 -5.14 -22.78 -30.31
C THR A 810 -6.44 -22.13 -29.84
N VAL A 811 -6.85 -21.07 -30.54
CA VAL A 811 -8.13 -20.41 -30.27
C VAL A 811 -9.25 -21.29 -30.81
N THR A 812 -10.11 -21.78 -29.93
CA THR A 812 -11.27 -22.62 -30.27
C THR A 812 -12.45 -22.22 -29.41
N GLY A 813 -13.49 -21.73 -30.05
CA GLY A 813 -14.37 -20.73 -29.46
C GLY A 813 -13.88 -19.34 -29.84
N SER A 814 -14.57 -18.72 -30.78
CA SER A 814 -15.02 -17.35 -30.61
C SER A 814 -16.52 -17.46 -30.32
N ASP A 815 -17.12 -16.61 -29.49
CA ASP A 815 -18.54 -16.30 -29.73
C ASP A 815 -18.59 -15.62 -31.11
N ASP A 816 -19.60 -15.94 -31.94
CA ASP A 816 -19.70 -15.49 -33.34
C ASP A 816 -20.07 -13.99 -33.45
N ALA A 817 -19.18 -13.15 -32.91
CA ALA A 817 -19.24 -11.70 -32.91
C ALA A 817 -18.38 -11.10 -34.03
N GLY A 818 -17.23 -11.71 -34.32
CA GLY A 818 -16.32 -11.30 -35.39
C GLY A 818 -16.11 -12.42 -36.40
N ALA A 819 -16.78 -12.34 -37.56
CA ALA A 819 -16.38 -13.13 -38.72
C ALA A 819 -14.93 -12.82 -39.11
N LEU A 820 -14.29 -13.67 -39.93
CA LEU A 820 -12.93 -13.43 -40.49
C LEU A 820 -12.80 -12.14 -41.35
N THR A 821 -13.90 -11.39 -41.49
CA THR A 821 -14.01 -10.10 -42.19
C THR A 821 -14.35 -8.92 -41.26
N ASP A 822 -14.46 -9.11 -39.94
CA ASP A 822 -14.70 -8.01 -39.00
C ASP A 822 -13.44 -7.11 -38.91
N PRO A 823 -13.52 -5.81 -39.26
CA PRO A 823 -12.38 -4.91 -39.20
C PRO A 823 -12.01 -4.44 -37.78
N ASN A 824 -12.87 -4.64 -36.77
CA ASN A 824 -12.61 -4.22 -35.39
C ASN A 824 -13.43 -5.02 -34.33
N PRO A 825 -13.15 -6.32 -34.14
CA PRO A 825 -13.93 -7.16 -33.22
C PRO A 825 -13.87 -6.73 -31.75
N ALA A 826 -12.88 -5.93 -31.31
CA ALA A 826 -12.91 -5.31 -29.99
C ALA A 826 -14.11 -4.35 -29.83
N ALA A 827 -14.45 -3.57 -30.86
CA ALA A 827 -15.65 -2.74 -30.84
C ALA A 827 -16.94 -3.58 -30.87
N THR A 828 -16.93 -4.72 -31.56
CA THR A 828 -18.09 -5.62 -31.60
C THR A 828 -18.35 -6.29 -30.25
N ILE A 829 -17.30 -6.78 -29.56
CA ILE A 829 -17.39 -7.32 -28.20
C ILE A 829 -17.85 -6.23 -27.21
N VAL A 830 -17.33 -5.01 -27.31
CA VAL A 830 -17.76 -3.86 -26.48
C VAL A 830 -19.22 -3.49 -26.72
N ALA A 831 -19.70 -3.55 -27.97
CA ALA A 831 -21.11 -3.28 -28.30
C ALA A 831 -22.05 -4.40 -27.78
N GLN A 832 -21.57 -5.63 -27.66
CA GLN A 832 -22.31 -6.76 -27.10
C GLN A 832 -22.29 -6.79 -25.56
N ASN A 833 -21.30 -6.19 -24.91
CA ASN A 833 -21.14 -6.22 -23.46
C ASN A 833 -21.36 -4.85 -22.79
N PRO A 834 -22.53 -4.63 -22.14
CA PRO A 834 -22.83 -3.35 -21.49
C PRO A 834 -21.80 -2.89 -20.45
N LYS A 835 -21.11 -3.80 -19.73
CA LYS A 835 -20.08 -3.40 -18.75
C LYS A 835 -18.88 -2.75 -19.46
N LEU A 836 -18.42 -3.32 -20.58
CA LEU A 836 -17.31 -2.75 -21.34
C LEU A 836 -17.67 -1.47 -22.12
N SER A 837 -18.95 -1.26 -22.45
CA SER A 837 -19.41 0.01 -23.04
C SER A 837 -19.16 1.23 -22.12
N LEU A 838 -19.09 0.99 -20.80
CA LEU A 838 -18.75 2.03 -19.81
C LEU A 838 -17.32 2.57 -19.99
N CYS A 839 -16.41 1.80 -20.59
CA CYS A 839 -15.03 2.21 -20.83
C CYS A 839 -14.90 3.31 -21.90
N ASP A 840 -15.86 3.47 -22.82
CA ASP A 840 -15.83 4.56 -23.82
C ASP A 840 -16.52 5.85 -23.32
N ASN A 841 -17.27 5.78 -22.22
CA ASN A 841 -17.94 6.95 -21.63
C ASN A 841 -16.92 7.85 -20.90
N PRO A 842 -16.71 9.13 -21.32
CA PRO A 842 -15.77 10.03 -20.65
C PRO A 842 -16.08 10.28 -19.16
N ALA A 843 -17.34 10.17 -18.74
CA ALA A 843 -17.73 10.32 -17.34
C ALA A 843 -17.33 9.14 -16.45
N SER A 844 -16.88 8.01 -17.03
CA SER A 844 -16.21 6.92 -16.30
C SER A 844 -14.73 7.20 -16.03
N TRP A 845 -14.19 8.28 -16.61
CA TRP A 845 -12.78 8.67 -16.52
C TRP A 845 -12.62 10.07 -15.90
N PRO A 846 -13.07 10.30 -14.66
CA PRO A 846 -12.79 11.56 -13.97
C PRO A 846 -11.29 11.74 -13.79
N ALA A 847 -10.79 12.96 -14.00
CA ALA A 847 -9.46 13.33 -13.52
C ALA A 847 -9.39 13.22 -11.99
N PHE A 848 -8.21 12.94 -11.43
CA PHE A 848 -8.04 12.86 -9.98
C PHE A 848 -8.60 14.15 -9.31
N PRO A 849 -9.60 14.06 -8.42
CA PRO A 849 -10.28 15.23 -7.87
C PRO A 849 -9.33 16.21 -7.20
N ASP A 850 -9.57 17.50 -7.36
CA ASP A 850 -8.74 18.55 -6.76
C ASP A 850 -8.67 18.41 -5.21
N VAL A 851 -7.51 18.69 -4.62
CA VAL A 851 -7.12 18.25 -3.25
C VAL A 851 -6.63 19.40 -2.34
N LYS A 852 -7.13 20.61 -2.59
CA LYS A 852 -6.57 21.87 -2.05
C LYS A 852 -6.81 22.06 -0.55
#